data_AF-A0A3L7TNX1-F1
#
_entry.id   AF-A0A3L7TNX1-F1
#
_cell.length_a   1.000
_cell.length_b   1.000
_cell.length_c   1.000
_cell.angle_alpha   90.00
_cell.angle_beta   90.00
_cell.angle_gamma   90.00
#
_symmetry.space_group_name_H-M   'P 1'
#
loop_
_entity.id
_entity.type
_entity.pdbx_description
1 polymer ?
#
loop_
_entity_poly.entity_id
_entity_poly.type
_entity_poly.pdbx_seq_one_letter_code
_entity_poly.pdbx_strand_id
1 'polypeptide(L)'
;MTRRIDRSRSWLAVLTLAFASLGTVLATVLATVLATGCAGNQAEFERVTPPVRFATLRETASWCPTFDHAWWEAIDAAYQAYDAQVELVCVQQWEPHAESATLAAQQQLKDGSRLPKQMWSAQKSVDAALQSAERALCNDIASRLPPTATPFVQLLSARIAFQRASALWVMPSQLMPGPLELLPLDGAFPLSAELVTAATDAYLRLAVEAQQHATRRTKLFLAYLDERMPYDNAEDVARTVGSDNSTERTHATENAAAASNACRQRLVEARAHADELLRRAIMRENDIFANALTDATRRAEFLERSDAFLHEPIRSSQSLRALAAVGRRLLELRAETQPNEIEQFDVIVEQALRTHAEQRALLHANSTEVQRLAYESLSGVTGPMWDFLASRIGDDRLGRAEIATFSVTSKRVSAMDAADEAIAATQAQVAAEEVAQVDDVLNEVRDKGLRLFVGDPLSPRVCRETARRLNLSEAAALELETFRRDELKRLCEATGSVAQRLDRFKSHIEERALADVDDGVRQFMRGLRQTAMQVNGLDAAANARFLDYAARLAATNVDDARLDATRLELELLLIIGVDSGPNDFEGIVGVGAESLISPLEIAATMDVDDGVRLAVEEIIMRREDELLAAARDAKRELLENGTRFLRYLAIGGRAMEAKLPPWRAESAGLRAAALRFELAQDIRVALGSEVADEYIACFRQLTQPALEPVRSSQMAELAAFAEGNRMSPKQRAATQLVRASIASVLDTANAQRELAIAATHRWRSAWSLLGSLRARSDWADLAFRSPLGALLHSRITDGDERALAQATMILREDKTLSDTEASLHSFPLNPPRRFRPLFK
;
A
#
# COMPACT_ATOMS: atom_id res chain seq x y z
N MET A 1 54.86 32.95 3.13
CA MET A 1 53.86 33.45 4.10
C MET A 1 52.60 33.82 3.33
N THR A 2 51.44 33.55 3.94
CA THR A 2 50.07 33.90 3.48
C THR A 2 49.57 33.33 2.14
N ARG A 3 48.87 32.19 2.19
CA ARG A 3 47.39 32.10 2.05
C ARG A 3 46.96 30.63 2.05
N ARG A 4 46.56 30.15 3.23
CA ARG A 4 45.74 28.96 3.45
C ARG A 4 44.30 29.45 3.25
N ILE A 5 43.65 29.12 2.13
CA ILE A 5 42.23 29.39 1.90
C ILE A 5 41.56 28.06 1.54
N ASP A 6 40.86 27.53 2.54
CA ASP A 6 39.52 26.91 2.51
C ASP A 6 39.17 25.91 1.39
N ARG A 7 39.63 24.65 1.53
CA ARG A 7 38.87 23.46 1.06
C ARG A 7 38.16 22.70 2.19
N SER A 8 38.47 23.00 3.44
CA SER A 8 37.83 22.45 4.65
C SER A 8 36.63 23.27 5.12
N ARG A 9 36.04 24.13 4.27
CA ARG A 9 34.84 24.91 4.63
C ARG A 9 33.62 24.61 3.78
N SER A 10 33.75 24.03 2.58
CA SER A 10 32.57 23.70 1.75
C SER A 10 31.94 22.35 2.10
N TRP A 11 32.74 21.31 2.33
CA TRP A 11 32.25 20.04 2.88
C TRP A 11 31.86 20.17 4.35
N LEU A 12 32.61 20.94 5.12
CA LEU A 12 32.27 21.25 6.51
C LEU A 12 31.05 22.16 6.62
N ALA A 13 30.77 23.08 5.68
CA ALA A 13 29.53 23.87 5.69
C ALA A 13 28.30 23.04 5.29
N VAL A 14 28.43 22.10 4.35
CA VAL A 14 27.33 21.16 4.02
C VAL A 14 27.13 20.14 5.15
N LEU A 15 28.19 19.69 5.83
CA LEU A 15 28.13 18.87 7.03
C LEU A 15 27.78 19.64 8.31
N THR A 16 27.97 20.96 8.40
CA THR A 16 27.51 21.74 9.59
C THR A 16 26.11 22.29 9.40
N LEU A 17 25.65 22.52 8.17
CA LEU A 17 24.25 22.88 7.88
C LEU A 17 23.32 21.64 7.88
N ALA A 18 23.81 20.44 7.54
CA ALA A 18 23.02 19.20 7.62
C ALA A 18 22.95 18.59 9.04
N PHE A 19 23.71 19.10 10.01
CA PHE A 19 23.86 18.51 11.35
C PHE A 19 23.29 19.38 12.49
N ALA A 20 22.36 20.30 12.19
CA ALA A 20 21.79 21.21 13.20
C ALA A 20 20.79 20.56 14.19
N SER A 21 20.37 19.31 13.97
CA SER A 21 19.68 18.50 14.99
C SER A 21 19.88 17.01 14.68
N LEU A 22 19.79 16.12 15.68
CA LEU A 22 19.82 14.66 15.43
C LEU A 22 18.67 14.26 14.47
N GLY A 23 17.54 14.98 14.52
CA GLY A 23 16.42 14.87 13.58
C GLY A 23 16.76 15.32 12.15
N THR A 24 17.57 16.36 11.95
CA THR A 24 18.05 16.76 10.61
C THR A 24 19.09 15.78 10.08
N VAL A 25 19.94 15.20 10.92
CA VAL A 25 20.87 14.13 10.49
C VAL A 25 20.10 12.86 10.15
N LEU A 26 19.17 12.43 11.01
CA LEU A 26 18.32 11.27 10.71
C LEU A 26 17.44 11.54 9.51
N ALA A 27 16.82 12.72 9.36
CA ALA A 27 15.98 13.08 8.22
C ALA A 27 16.78 13.32 6.93
N THR A 28 18.02 13.81 7.00
CA THR A 28 18.89 13.95 5.83
C THR A 28 19.49 12.59 5.47
N VAL A 29 19.77 11.72 6.44
CA VAL A 29 20.20 10.31 6.23
C VAL A 29 19.02 9.45 5.78
N LEU A 30 17.80 9.65 6.29
CA LEU A 30 16.54 9.07 5.82
C LEU A 30 16.27 9.58 4.43
N ALA A 31 16.34 10.89 4.17
CA ALA A 31 16.19 11.44 2.83
C ALA A 31 17.31 10.96 1.92
N THR A 32 18.51 10.65 2.42
CA THR A 32 19.57 10.04 1.60
C THR A 32 19.28 8.57 1.37
N VAL A 33 18.83 7.78 2.36
CA VAL A 33 18.44 6.36 2.22
C VAL A 33 17.17 6.20 1.37
N LEU A 34 16.21 7.11 1.50
CA LEU A 34 14.94 7.20 0.76
C LEU A 34 15.16 7.83 -0.62
N ALA A 35 16.03 8.83 -0.80
CA ALA A 35 16.41 9.34 -2.12
C ALA A 35 17.40 8.40 -2.84
N THR A 36 18.13 7.54 -2.11
CA THR A 36 18.80 6.38 -2.71
C THR A 36 17.84 5.22 -2.94
N GLY A 37 16.68 5.25 -2.26
CA GLY A 37 15.49 4.44 -2.53
C GLY A 37 14.64 4.96 -3.70
N CYS A 38 14.94 6.15 -4.25
CA CYS A 38 14.48 6.55 -5.57
C CYS A 38 15.24 5.72 -6.61
N ALA A 39 14.78 4.47 -6.77
CA ALA A 39 15.05 3.52 -7.84
C ALA A 39 16.28 3.86 -8.69
N GLY A 40 17.46 3.41 -8.24
CA GLY A 40 18.47 2.98 -9.19
C GLY A 40 17.84 2.00 -10.19
N ASN A 41 18.41 1.88 -11.40
CA ASN A 41 17.85 1.11 -12.52
C ASN A 41 17.54 -0.39 -12.26
N GLN A 42 17.65 -0.90 -11.01
CA GLN A 42 17.32 -2.25 -10.55
C GLN A 42 15.82 -2.63 -10.64
N ALA A 43 14.93 -1.67 -10.90
CA ALA A 43 13.47 -1.84 -10.98
C ALA A 43 12.93 -2.91 -11.98
N GLU A 44 13.79 -3.53 -12.81
CA GLU A 44 13.39 -4.65 -13.67
C GLU A 44 13.52 -6.03 -12.99
N PHE A 45 14.38 -6.17 -11.97
CA PHE A 45 14.59 -7.45 -11.28
C PHE A 45 13.62 -7.70 -10.11
N GLU A 46 12.66 -6.81 -9.90
CA GLU A 46 11.74 -6.82 -8.76
C GLU A 46 10.29 -7.19 -9.16
N ARG A 47 10.03 -7.49 -10.44
CA ARG A 47 8.66 -7.63 -10.98
C ARG A 47 8.31 -9.06 -11.32
N VAL A 48 8.20 -9.91 -10.30
CA VAL A 48 7.57 -11.24 -10.43
C VAL A 48 6.05 -11.06 -10.37
N THR A 49 5.28 -11.68 -11.27
CA THR A 49 3.81 -11.61 -11.21
C THR A 49 3.32 -12.22 -9.90
N PRO A 50 2.36 -11.58 -9.21
CA PRO A 50 1.62 -12.22 -8.14
C PRO A 50 1.09 -13.59 -8.58
N PRO A 51 0.96 -14.55 -7.65
CA PRO A 51 0.28 -15.81 -7.93
C PRO A 51 -1.16 -15.57 -8.40
N VAL A 52 -1.68 -16.50 -9.21
CA VAL A 52 -3.11 -16.53 -9.59
C VAL A 52 -3.98 -16.49 -8.34
N ARG A 53 -5.01 -15.65 -8.35
CA ARG A 53 -5.98 -15.48 -7.26
C ARG A 53 -7.27 -16.22 -7.55
N PHE A 54 -8.04 -16.57 -6.51
CA PHE A 54 -9.34 -17.24 -6.69
C PHE A 54 -10.31 -16.36 -7.49
N ALA A 55 -10.22 -15.03 -7.31
CA ALA A 55 -10.95 -14.04 -8.10
C ALA A 55 -10.75 -14.21 -9.61
N THR A 56 -9.55 -14.59 -10.08
CA THR A 56 -9.29 -14.82 -11.52
C THR A 56 -10.06 -16.03 -12.04
N LEU A 57 -10.24 -17.08 -11.23
CA LEU A 57 -11.03 -18.26 -11.58
C LEU A 57 -12.52 -17.88 -11.63
N ARG A 58 -13.01 -17.17 -10.60
CA ARG A 58 -14.40 -16.70 -10.50
C ARG A 58 -14.77 -15.76 -11.64
N GLU A 59 -13.89 -14.82 -11.98
CA GLU A 59 -14.05 -13.94 -13.15
C GLU A 59 -14.04 -14.75 -14.46
N THR A 60 -13.10 -15.70 -14.65
CA THR A 60 -13.05 -16.52 -15.87
C THR A 60 -14.33 -17.35 -16.06
N ALA A 61 -14.88 -17.90 -14.97
CA ALA A 61 -16.13 -18.64 -14.99
C ALA A 61 -17.30 -17.78 -15.49
N SER A 62 -17.36 -16.50 -15.07
CA SER A 62 -18.45 -15.59 -15.48
C SER A 62 -18.49 -15.30 -16.99
N TRP A 63 -17.35 -15.44 -17.68
CA TRP A 63 -17.26 -15.28 -19.13
C TRP A 63 -17.67 -16.55 -19.90
N CYS A 64 -17.73 -17.70 -19.24
CA CYS A 64 -17.93 -18.99 -19.88
C CYS A 64 -19.41 -19.41 -19.86
N PRO A 65 -20.10 -19.48 -21.01
CA PRO A 65 -21.53 -19.82 -21.06
C PRO A 65 -21.83 -21.26 -20.65
N THR A 66 -20.85 -22.15 -20.76
CA THR A 66 -20.97 -23.57 -20.42
C THR A 66 -20.50 -23.87 -18.99
N PHE A 67 -20.15 -22.85 -18.21
CA PHE A 67 -19.69 -23.07 -16.85
C PHE A 67 -20.81 -23.63 -15.98
N ASP A 68 -20.54 -24.74 -15.30
CA ASP A 68 -21.47 -25.32 -14.34
C ASP A 68 -21.00 -25.02 -12.92
N HIS A 69 -21.87 -24.40 -12.12
CA HIS A 69 -21.58 -24.04 -10.74
C HIS A 69 -21.23 -25.25 -9.86
N ALA A 70 -21.71 -26.45 -10.19
CA ALA A 70 -21.32 -27.67 -9.49
C ALA A 70 -19.81 -27.97 -9.55
N TRP A 71 -19.06 -27.31 -10.46
CA TRP A 71 -17.61 -27.46 -10.56
C TRP A 71 -16.84 -26.73 -9.46
N TRP A 72 -17.46 -25.80 -8.73
CA TRP A 72 -16.76 -24.98 -7.75
C TRP A 72 -16.13 -25.79 -6.60
N GLU A 73 -16.76 -26.87 -6.16
CA GLU A 73 -16.20 -27.74 -5.11
C GLU A 73 -14.87 -28.37 -5.55
N ALA A 74 -14.82 -28.90 -6.77
CA ALA A 74 -13.60 -29.48 -7.34
C ALA A 74 -12.52 -28.42 -7.60
N ILE A 75 -12.93 -27.22 -8.03
CA ILE A 75 -12.03 -26.10 -8.28
C ILE A 75 -11.42 -25.57 -6.98
N ASP A 76 -12.22 -25.39 -5.92
CA ASP A 76 -11.72 -24.93 -4.61
C ASP A 76 -10.74 -25.93 -4.00
N ALA A 77 -11.01 -27.24 -4.10
CA ALA A 77 -10.07 -28.27 -3.65
C ALA A 77 -8.73 -28.22 -4.41
N ALA A 78 -8.75 -28.04 -5.73
CA ALA A 78 -7.53 -27.88 -6.53
C ALA A 78 -6.78 -26.57 -6.17
N TYR A 79 -7.53 -25.49 -5.93
CA TYR A 79 -6.98 -24.19 -5.57
C TYR A 79 -6.35 -24.18 -4.17
N GLN A 80 -6.93 -24.89 -3.19
CA GLN A 80 -6.33 -25.08 -1.86
C GLN A 80 -4.97 -25.78 -1.92
N ALA A 81 -4.83 -26.80 -2.77
CA ALA A 81 -3.55 -27.47 -2.98
C ALA A 81 -2.51 -26.54 -3.65
N TYR A 82 -2.96 -25.75 -4.62
CA TYR A 82 -2.15 -24.72 -5.27
C TYR A 82 -1.69 -23.64 -4.27
N ASP A 83 -2.56 -23.15 -3.40
CA ASP A 83 -2.23 -22.13 -2.39
C ASP A 83 -1.10 -22.60 -1.45
N ALA A 84 -1.16 -23.86 -1.00
CA ALA A 84 -0.11 -24.44 -0.16
C ALA A 84 1.23 -24.53 -0.90
N GLN A 85 1.20 -24.87 -2.20
CA GLN A 85 2.39 -24.92 -3.04
C GLN A 85 2.99 -23.53 -3.28
N VAL A 86 2.15 -22.53 -3.55
CA VAL A 86 2.58 -21.14 -3.75
C VAL A 86 3.19 -20.57 -2.48
N GLU A 87 2.59 -20.81 -1.31
CA GLU A 87 3.15 -20.38 -0.03
C GLU A 87 4.55 -20.94 0.18
N LEU A 88 4.78 -22.21 -0.15
CA LEU A 88 6.10 -22.83 -0.10
C LEU A 88 7.10 -22.14 -1.03
N VAL A 89 6.71 -21.82 -2.27
CA VAL A 89 7.56 -21.10 -3.23
C VAL A 89 7.89 -19.69 -2.72
N CYS A 90 6.90 -18.99 -2.19
CA CYS A 90 7.09 -17.66 -1.60
C CYS A 90 8.11 -17.72 -0.46
N VAL A 91 7.90 -18.57 0.55
CA VAL A 91 8.76 -18.66 1.73
C VAL A 91 10.18 -19.14 1.39
N GLN A 92 10.33 -20.11 0.49
CA GLN A 92 11.64 -20.75 0.24
C GLN A 92 12.51 -20.04 -0.80
N GLN A 93 11.90 -19.39 -1.80
CA GLN A 93 12.63 -18.86 -2.96
C GLN A 93 12.42 -17.36 -3.13
N TRP A 94 11.16 -16.92 -3.10
CA TRP A 94 10.83 -15.56 -3.50
C TRP A 94 11.14 -14.55 -2.39
N GLU A 95 10.80 -14.87 -1.15
CA GLU A 95 11.04 -14.02 0.01
C GLU A 95 12.56 -13.78 0.24
N PRO A 96 13.42 -14.82 0.26
CA PRO A 96 14.87 -14.60 0.37
C PRO A 96 15.45 -13.80 -0.81
N HIS A 97 14.88 -13.97 -2.01
CA HIS A 97 15.27 -13.20 -3.19
C HIS A 97 14.90 -11.72 -3.03
N ALA A 98 13.69 -11.42 -2.57
CA ALA A 98 13.20 -10.06 -2.41
C ALA A 98 13.90 -9.32 -1.25
N GLU A 99 14.23 -10.04 -0.17
CA GLU A 99 15.15 -9.56 0.86
C GLU A 99 16.53 -9.22 0.28
N SER A 100 17.13 -10.15 -0.47
CA SER A 100 18.43 -9.92 -1.10
C SER A 100 18.41 -8.75 -2.08
N ALA A 101 17.31 -8.55 -2.81
CA ALA A 101 17.13 -7.45 -3.74
C ALA A 101 17.04 -6.11 -3.01
N THR A 102 16.23 -6.06 -1.94
CA THR A 102 16.09 -4.88 -1.07
C THR A 102 17.43 -4.50 -0.44
N LEU A 103 18.18 -5.48 0.06
CA LEU A 103 19.50 -5.27 0.64
C LEU A 103 20.51 -4.76 -0.41
N ALA A 104 20.49 -5.30 -1.62
CA ALA A 104 21.34 -4.83 -2.72
C ALA A 104 21.04 -3.38 -3.14
N ALA A 105 19.77 -2.99 -3.15
CA ALA A 105 19.34 -1.62 -3.41
C ALA A 105 19.82 -0.66 -2.30
N GLN A 106 19.66 -1.05 -1.04
CA GLN A 106 20.08 -0.26 0.13
C GLN A 106 21.59 -0.06 0.23
N GLN A 107 22.38 -1.06 -0.16
CA GLN A 107 23.83 -1.00 -0.07
C GLN A 107 24.51 -0.24 -1.21
N GLN A 108 23.76 0.15 -2.25
CA GLN A 108 24.32 0.60 -3.52
C GLN A 108 25.47 -0.31 -3.97
N LEU A 109 25.33 -1.64 -3.79
CA LEU A 109 26.43 -2.57 -4.03
C LEU A 109 27.00 -2.30 -5.41
N LYS A 110 28.20 -1.71 -5.44
CA LYS A 110 29.04 -1.51 -6.64
C LYS A 110 29.65 -2.85 -7.09
N ASP A 111 29.01 -3.95 -6.74
CA ASP A 111 29.36 -5.25 -7.26
C ASP A 111 29.01 -5.23 -8.73
N GLY A 112 30.00 -5.50 -9.56
CA GLY A 112 29.86 -5.40 -11.00
C GLY A 112 28.76 -6.30 -11.58
N SER A 113 28.77 -6.49 -12.91
CA SER A 113 27.67 -7.17 -13.63
C SER A 113 27.28 -8.60 -13.21
N ARG A 114 27.92 -9.17 -12.17
CA ARG A 114 27.58 -10.45 -11.53
C ARG A 114 26.34 -10.40 -10.64
N LEU A 115 26.17 -9.39 -9.79
CA LEU A 115 25.04 -9.34 -8.84
C LEU A 115 23.69 -9.21 -9.56
N PRO A 116 23.52 -8.30 -10.55
CA PRO A 116 22.29 -8.27 -11.35
C PRO A 116 21.99 -9.57 -12.11
N LYS A 117 23.03 -10.28 -12.60
CA LYS A 117 22.87 -11.58 -13.27
C LYS A 117 22.41 -12.66 -12.30
N GLN A 118 22.90 -12.66 -11.06
CA GLN A 118 22.44 -13.56 -10.00
C GLN A 118 21.00 -13.26 -9.61
N MET A 119 20.64 -11.98 -9.41
CA MET A 119 19.28 -11.56 -9.10
C MET A 119 18.31 -11.97 -10.22
N TRP A 120 18.68 -11.78 -11.48
CA TRP A 120 17.90 -12.26 -12.61
C TRP A 120 17.71 -13.78 -12.62
N SER A 121 18.77 -14.54 -12.31
CA SER A 121 18.68 -16.00 -12.25
C SER A 121 17.74 -16.46 -11.13
N ALA A 122 17.77 -15.79 -9.98
CA ALA A 122 16.86 -16.05 -8.87
C ALA A 122 15.40 -15.73 -9.25
N GLN A 123 15.16 -14.56 -9.86
CA GLN A 123 13.84 -14.17 -10.36
C GLN A 123 13.28 -15.21 -11.34
N LYS A 124 14.08 -15.68 -12.30
CA LYS A 124 13.68 -16.75 -13.24
C LYS A 124 13.32 -18.05 -12.54
N SER A 125 14.03 -18.40 -11.47
CA SER A 125 13.72 -19.61 -10.69
C SER A 125 12.35 -19.49 -10.04
N VAL A 126 12.06 -18.33 -9.45
CA VAL A 126 10.75 -18.02 -8.86
C VAL A 126 9.64 -18.07 -9.91
N ASP A 127 9.82 -17.37 -11.04
CA ASP A 127 8.85 -17.36 -12.14
C ASP A 127 8.57 -18.77 -12.69
N ALA A 128 9.61 -19.60 -12.83
CA ALA A 128 9.46 -20.98 -13.27
C ALA A 128 8.71 -21.84 -12.25
N ALA A 129 8.99 -21.67 -10.96
CA ALA A 129 8.29 -22.38 -9.88
C ALA A 129 6.81 -22.01 -9.82
N LEU A 130 6.49 -20.71 -9.89
CA LEU A 130 5.11 -20.23 -9.94
C LEU A 130 4.39 -20.71 -11.19
N GLN A 131 5.01 -20.58 -12.37
CA GLN A 131 4.43 -21.07 -13.63
C GLN A 131 4.18 -22.59 -13.58
N SER A 132 5.05 -23.35 -12.92
CA SER A 132 4.84 -24.79 -12.73
C SER A 132 3.63 -25.07 -11.83
N ALA A 133 3.47 -24.33 -10.73
CA ALA A 133 2.32 -24.46 -9.84
C ALA A 133 1.01 -24.07 -10.55
N GLU A 134 1.02 -23.00 -11.34
CA GLU A 134 -0.14 -22.55 -12.13
C GLU A 134 -0.56 -23.58 -13.19
N ARG A 135 0.40 -24.20 -13.89
CA ARG A 135 0.10 -25.30 -14.82
C ARG A 135 -0.45 -26.52 -14.09
N ALA A 136 0.09 -26.83 -12.91
CA ALA A 136 -0.41 -27.93 -12.09
C ALA A 136 -1.87 -27.68 -11.65
N LEU A 137 -2.21 -26.44 -11.25
CA LEU A 137 -3.58 -26.02 -10.95
C LEU A 137 -4.51 -26.27 -12.15
N CYS A 138 -4.17 -25.76 -13.34
CA CYS A 138 -5.00 -25.96 -14.53
C CYS A 138 -5.18 -27.44 -14.89
N ASN A 139 -4.11 -28.24 -14.76
CA ASN A 139 -4.16 -29.68 -15.02
C ASN A 139 -5.01 -30.44 -13.99
N ASP A 140 -4.91 -30.08 -12.70
CA ASP A 140 -5.71 -30.71 -11.65
C ASP A 140 -7.19 -30.41 -11.86
N ILE A 141 -7.54 -29.15 -12.13
CA ILE A 141 -8.91 -28.75 -12.52
C ILE A 141 -9.36 -29.55 -13.76
N ALA A 142 -8.55 -29.61 -14.82
CA ALA A 142 -8.90 -30.35 -16.03
C ALA A 142 -9.16 -31.85 -15.76
N SER A 143 -8.44 -32.46 -14.82
CA SER A 143 -8.58 -33.87 -14.48
C SER A 143 -9.82 -34.18 -13.63
N ARG A 144 -10.30 -33.20 -12.86
CA ARG A 144 -11.45 -33.34 -11.96
C ARG A 144 -12.78 -32.96 -12.61
N LEU A 145 -12.74 -32.11 -13.65
CA LEU A 145 -13.93 -31.61 -14.33
C LEU A 145 -14.31 -32.44 -15.55
N PRO A 146 -15.61 -32.44 -15.95
CA PRO A 146 -16.04 -33.13 -17.16
C PRO A 146 -15.49 -32.49 -18.44
N PRO A 147 -15.47 -33.20 -19.59
CA PRO A 147 -14.98 -32.65 -20.86
C PRO A 147 -15.68 -31.37 -21.32
N THR A 148 -16.93 -31.13 -20.90
CA THR A 148 -17.68 -29.90 -21.17
C THR A 148 -17.06 -28.65 -20.53
N ALA A 149 -16.17 -28.81 -19.54
CA ALA A 149 -15.40 -27.72 -18.92
C ALA A 149 -14.18 -27.28 -19.74
N THR A 150 -13.87 -27.95 -20.86
CA THR A 150 -12.68 -27.66 -21.68
C THR A 150 -12.56 -26.18 -22.07
N PRO A 151 -13.62 -25.47 -22.54
CA PRO A 151 -13.50 -24.05 -22.88
C PRO A 151 -13.11 -23.17 -21.68
N PHE A 152 -13.63 -23.46 -20.49
CA PHE A 152 -13.28 -22.75 -19.26
C PHE A 152 -11.81 -22.96 -18.90
N VAL A 153 -11.34 -24.21 -18.90
CA VAL A 153 -9.95 -24.55 -18.56
C VAL A 153 -8.98 -23.94 -19.57
N GLN A 154 -9.30 -23.97 -20.86
CA GLN A 154 -8.49 -23.37 -21.92
C GLN A 154 -8.40 -21.85 -21.78
N LEU A 155 -9.54 -21.18 -21.56
CA LEU A 155 -9.57 -19.73 -21.34
C LEU A 155 -8.78 -19.36 -20.08
N LEU A 156 -8.99 -20.08 -18.97
CA LEU A 156 -8.25 -19.86 -17.71
C LEU A 156 -6.75 -19.98 -17.92
N SER A 157 -6.30 -21.07 -18.55
CA SER A 157 -4.89 -21.30 -18.84
C SER A 157 -4.30 -20.22 -19.75
N ALA A 158 -5.04 -19.75 -20.76
CA ALA A 158 -4.58 -18.70 -21.67
C ALA A 158 -4.46 -17.35 -20.95
N ARG A 159 -5.44 -16.99 -20.11
CA ARG A 159 -5.43 -15.77 -19.30
C ARG A 159 -4.25 -15.76 -18.32
N ILE A 160 -4.03 -16.85 -17.59
CA ILE A 160 -2.91 -17.00 -16.65
C ILE A 160 -1.57 -16.86 -17.40
N ALA A 161 -1.43 -17.53 -18.55
CA ALA A 161 -0.22 -17.43 -19.36
C ALA A 161 0.06 -16.00 -19.82
N PHE A 162 -0.96 -15.26 -20.25
CA PHE A 162 -0.80 -13.86 -20.65
C PHE A 162 -0.45 -12.95 -19.47
N GLN A 163 -1.10 -13.12 -18.32
CA GLN A 163 -0.79 -12.36 -17.10
C GLN A 163 0.67 -12.58 -16.65
N ARG A 164 1.14 -13.83 -16.64
CA ARG A 164 2.53 -14.17 -16.33
C ARG A 164 3.51 -13.59 -17.35
N ALA A 165 3.21 -13.71 -18.64
CA ALA A 165 4.08 -13.19 -19.70
C ALA A 165 4.15 -11.67 -19.73
N SER A 166 3.11 -10.97 -19.26
CA SER A 166 3.00 -9.51 -19.30
C SER A 166 3.38 -8.80 -17.98
N ALA A 167 3.87 -9.55 -17.00
CA ALA A 167 4.21 -9.08 -15.66
C ALA A 167 5.16 -7.87 -15.61
N LEU A 168 6.18 -7.85 -16.47
CA LEU A 168 7.21 -6.81 -16.46
C LEU A 168 6.64 -5.41 -16.74
N TRP A 169 5.48 -5.36 -17.39
CA TRP A 169 4.80 -4.12 -17.74
C TRP A 169 3.76 -3.72 -16.70
N VAL A 170 3.13 -4.61 -15.95
CA VAL A 170 2.01 -4.23 -15.09
C VAL A 170 2.41 -4.17 -13.63
N MET A 171 1.79 -3.27 -12.88
CA MET A 171 1.84 -3.34 -11.42
C MET A 171 1.02 -4.55 -10.94
N PRO A 172 1.33 -5.17 -9.80
CA PRO A 172 0.57 -6.26 -9.18
C PRO A 172 -0.93 -6.01 -8.99
N SER A 173 -1.33 -4.73 -8.94
CA SER A 173 -2.72 -4.29 -8.83
C SER A 173 -3.39 -3.98 -10.17
N GLN A 174 -2.65 -4.08 -11.28
CA GLN A 174 -3.09 -3.81 -12.64
C GLN A 174 -3.11 -5.10 -13.46
N LEU A 175 -3.93 -5.08 -14.52
CA LEU A 175 -3.91 -6.12 -15.53
C LEU A 175 -3.37 -5.56 -16.84
N MET A 176 -2.77 -6.43 -17.65
CA MET A 176 -2.47 -6.07 -19.03
C MET A 176 -3.81 -6.03 -19.78
N PRO A 177 -4.12 -4.99 -20.56
CA PRO A 177 -5.38 -4.91 -21.31
C PRO A 177 -5.48 -6.05 -22.34
N GLY A 178 -6.17 -7.13 -21.96
CA GLY A 178 -6.61 -8.18 -22.88
C GLY A 178 -8.04 -7.96 -23.36
N PRO A 179 -8.54 -8.84 -24.24
CA PRO A 179 -9.88 -8.70 -24.79
C PRO A 179 -10.97 -8.59 -23.72
N LEU A 180 -10.94 -9.44 -22.69
CA LEU A 180 -12.00 -9.47 -21.66
C LEU A 180 -11.88 -8.33 -20.66
N GLU A 181 -10.67 -7.88 -20.36
CA GLU A 181 -10.43 -6.73 -19.48
C GLU A 181 -10.91 -5.41 -20.12
N LEU A 182 -10.95 -5.34 -21.47
CA LEU A 182 -11.41 -4.17 -22.24
C LEU A 182 -12.87 -4.26 -22.71
N LEU A 183 -13.49 -5.45 -22.64
CA LEU A 183 -14.86 -5.71 -23.08
C LEU A 183 -16.01 -5.09 -22.26
N PRO A 184 -15.92 -4.78 -20.95
CA PRO A 184 -17.12 -4.68 -20.12
C PRO A 184 -17.96 -3.41 -20.33
N LEU A 185 -19.25 -3.62 -20.68
CA LEU A 185 -20.25 -2.57 -20.96
C LEU A 185 -21.24 -2.28 -19.84
N ASP A 186 -21.26 -3.10 -18.79
CA ASP A 186 -21.96 -2.93 -17.48
C ASP A 186 -21.55 -4.04 -16.47
N GLY A 187 -20.65 -4.96 -16.86
CA GLY A 187 -20.22 -6.12 -16.07
C GLY A 187 -19.78 -7.27 -16.98
N ALA A 188 -19.41 -8.41 -16.39
CA ALA A 188 -19.20 -9.65 -17.13
C ALA A 188 -20.55 -10.31 -17.44
N PHE A 189 -20.73 -10.75 -18.67
CA PHE A 189 -21.87 -11.55 -19.10
C PHE A 189 -21.35 -12.81 -19.78
N PRO A 190 -22.08 -13.93 -19.74
CA PRO A 190 -21.66 -15.13 -20.43
C PRO A 190 -21.47 -14.85 -21.92
N LEU A 191 -20.27 -15.12 -22.44
CA LEU A 191 -19.96 -14.91 -23.85
C LEU A 191 -20.57 -16.02 -24.70
N SER A 192 -20.67 -15.83 -26.02
CA SER A 192 -20.90 -16.96 -26.92
C SER A 192 -19.68 -17.89 -26.94
N ALA A 193 -19.87 -19.17 -27.28
CA ALA A 193 -18.76 -20.12 -27.41
C ALA A 193 -17.70 -19.64 -28.42
N GLU A 194 -18.14 -18.97 -29.49
CA GLU A 194 -17.27 -18.35 -30.50
C GLU A 194 -16.41 -17.23 -29.89
N LEU A 195 -17.00 -16.37 -29.05
CA LEU A 195 -16.28 -15.29 -28.37
C LEU A 195 -15.30 -15.82 -27.31
N VAL A 196 -15.65 -16.89 -26.58
CA VAL A 196 -14.71 -17.56 -25.67
C VAL A 196 -13.51 -18.10 -26.43
N THR A 197 -13.74 -18.73 -27.59
CA THR A 197 -12.67 -19.27 -28.44
C THR A 197 -11.79 -18.12 -28.96
N ALA A 198 -12.40 -17.06 -29.49
CA ALA A 198 -11.68 -15.89 -29.99
C ALA A 198 -10.84 -15.20 -28.89
N ALA A 199 -11.39 -15.07 -27.68
CA ALA A 199 -10.65 -14.53 -26.53
C ALA A 199 -9.48 -15.43 -26.15
N THR A 200 -9.71 -16.75 -26.07
CA THR A 200 -8.66 -17.75 -25.76
C THR A 200 -7.50 -17.65 -26.75
N ASP A 201 -7.81 -17.64 -28.04
CA ASP A 201 -6.84 -17.53 -29.12
C ASP A 201 -6.04 -16.21 -29.06
N ALA A 202 -6.72 -15.09 -28.79
CA ALA A 202 -6.09 -13.80 -28.61
C ALA A 202 -5.12 -13.81 -27.41
N TYR A 203 -5.55 -14.33 -26.25
CA TYR A 203 -4.67 -14.44 -25.08
C TYR A 203 -3.44 -15.33 -25.33
N LEU A 204 -3.61 -16.46 -26.03
CA LEU A 204 -2.49 -17.34 -26.38
C LEU A 204 -1.46 -16.63 -27.27
N ARG A 205 -1.90 -15.90 -28.31
CA ARG A 205 -1.00 -15.12 -29.16
C ARG A 205 -0.34 -13.97 -28.42
N LEU A 206 -1.10 -13.25 -27.60
CA LEU A 206 -0.58 -12.17 -26.76
C LEU A 206 0.44 -12.66 -25.73
N ALA A 207 0.23 -13.83 -25.13
CA ALA A 207 1.19 -14.43 -24.20
C ALA A 207 2.55 -14.70 -24.88
N VAL A 208 2.52 -15.18 -26.14
CA VAL A 208 3.74 -15.41 -26.92
C VAL A 208 4.46 -14.08 -27.23
N GLU A 209 3.74 -13.08 -27.72
CA GLU A 209 4.29 -11.74 -28.03
C GLU A 209 4.87 -11.07 -26.78
N ALA A 210 4.13 -11.08 -25.67
CA ALA A 210 4.58 -10.55 -24.39
C ALA A 210 5.84 -11.28 -23.90
N GLN A 211 5.89 -12.61 -23.93
CA GLN A 211 7.08 -13.35 -23.51
C GLN A 211 8.32 -13.01 -24.37
N GLN A 212 8.14 -12.85 -25.68
CA GLN A 212 9.22 -12.49 -26.60
C GLN A 212 9.75 -11.09 -26.30
N HIS A 213 8.87 -10.10 -26.14
CA HIS A 213 9.25 -8.72 -25.85
C HIS A 213 9.86 -8.57 -24.45
N ALA A 214 9.37 -9.33 -23.46
CA ALA A 214 9.90 -9.37 -22.10
C ALA A 214 11.34 -9.87 -22.13
N THR A 215 11.58 -10.98 -22.82
CA THR A 215 12.92 -11.56 -22.99
C THR A 215 13.88 -10.59 -23.68
N ARG A 216 13.40 -9.88 -24.72
CA ARG A 216 14.20 -8.87 -25.43
C ARG A 216 14.56 -7.71 -24.52
N ARG A 217 13.59 -7.18 -23.76
CA ARG A 217 13.79 -6.10 -22.80
C ARG A 217 14.82 -6.46 -21.75
N THR A 218 14.72 -7.65 -21.14
CA THR A 218 15.71 -8.10 -20.15
C THR A 218 17.11 -8.27 -20.74
N LYS A 219 17.24 -8.81 -21.96
CA LYS A 219 18.56 -8.91 -22.62
C LYS A 219 19.21 -7.54 -22.82
N LEU A 220 18.42 -6.54 -23.23
CA LEU A 220 18.90 -5.17 -23.41
C LEU A 220 19.32 -4.55 -22.09
N PHE A 221 18.60 -4.83 -21.00
CA PHE A 221 18.97 -4.36 -19.67
C PHE A 221 20.25 -5.03 -19.15
N LEU A 222 20.43 -6.33 -19.34
CA LEU A 222 21.68 -7.01 -18.99
C LEU A 222 22.88 -6.46 -19.78
N ALA A 223 22.70 -6.19 -21.08
CA ALA A 223 23.73 -5.55 -21.91
C ALA A 223 24.06 -4.13 -21.43
N TYR A 224 23.04 -3.34 -21.09
CA TYR A 224 23.19 -2.01 -20.48
C TYR A 224 24.05 -2.06 -19.20
N LEU A 225 23.81 -3.05 -18.32
CA LEU A 225 24.58 -3.19 -17.09
C LEU A 225 26.05 -3.56 -17.36
N ASP A 226 26.31 -4.40 -18.36
CA ASP A 226 27.68 -4.70 -18.80
C ASP A 226 28.38 -3.46 -19.40
N GLU A 227 27.66 -2.62 -20.15
CA GLU A 227 28.20 -1.41 -20.79
C GLU A 227 28.37 -0.21 -19.84
N ARG A 228 27.54 -0.06 -18.81
CA ARG A 228 27.60 1.07 -17.86
C ARG A 228 28.79 0.98 -16.90
N MET A 229 29.15 -0.25 -16.52
CA MET A 229 30.19 -0.59 -15.55
C MET A 229 31.55 0.13 -15.76
N PRO A 230 32.14 0.15 -16.97
CA PRO A 230 33.39 0.85 -17.23
C PRO A 230 33.29 2.38 -17.04
N TYR A 231 32.13 2.99 -17.31
CA TYR A 231 31.92 4.44 -17.21
C TYR A 231 31.80 4.90 -15.77
N ASP A 232 31.04 4.17 -14.94
CA ASP A 232 30.89 4.47 -13.52
C ASP A 232 32.26 4.30 -12.80
N ASN A 233 33.05 3.28 -13.17
CA ASN A 233 34.42 3.10 -12.68
C ASN A 233 35.37 4.22 -13.15
N ALA A 234 35.26 4.68 -14.40
CA ALA A 234 36.08 5.76 -14.92
C ALA A 234 35.76 7.11 -14.27
N GLU A 235 34.48 7.38 -13.98
CA GLU A 235 34.03 8.58 -13.26
C GLU A 235 34.58 8.58 -11.82
N ASP A 236 34.55 7.44 -11.14
CA ASP A 236 35.11 7.29 -9.79
C ASP A 236 36.64 7.40 -9.76
N VAL A 237 37.35 6.82 -10.73
CA VAL A 237 38.81 6.96 -10.88
C VAL A 237 39.16 8.43 -11.15
N ALA A 238 38.44 9.12 -12.04
CA ALA A 238 38.62 10.55 -12.28
C ALA A 238 38.32 11.40 -11.04
N ARG A 239 37.38 10.96 -10.19
CA ARG A 239 37.08 11.60 -8.89
C ARG A 239 38.07 11.28 -7.79
N THR A 240 38.82 10.19 -7.84
CA THR A 240 39.73 9.77 -6.76
C THR A 240 41.20 10.05 -7.05
N VAL A 241 41.62 10.05 -8.30
CA VAL A 241 43.01 10.36 -8.68
C VAL A 241 43.29 11.86 -8.46
N GLY A 242 44.22 12.15 -7.56
CA GLY A 242 44.79 13.48 -7.35
C GLY A 242 45.68 13.88 -8.52
N SER A 243 45.07 14.25 -9.64
CA SER A 243 45.76 14.92 -10.74
C SER A 243 45.90 16.42 -10.44
N ASP A 244 47.09 16.97 -10.68
CA ASP A 244 47.42 18.39 -10.48
C ASP A 244 46.72 19.32 -11.51
N ASN A 245 46.12 18.76 -12.56
CA ASN A 245 45.44 19.51 -13.62
C ASN A 245 43.91 19.44 -13.49
N SER A 246 43.30 20.49 -12.95
CA SER A 246 41.85 20.55 -12.72
C SER A 246 41.01 20.44 -13.99
N THR A 247 41.52 20.91 -15.13
CA THR A 247 40.76 20.95 -16.41
C THR A 247 40.63 19.57 -17.05
N GLU A 248 41.70 18.76 -17.05
CA GLU A 248 41.67 17.39 -17.60
C GLU A 248 40.77 16.46 -16.78
N ARG A 249 40.72 16.67 -15.46
CA ARG A 249 39.83 15.95 -14.56
C ARG A 249 38.36 16.28 -14.81
N THR A 250 38.03 17.56 -14.98
CA THR A 250 36.68 18.00 -15.32
C THR A 250 36.23 17.38 -16.64
N HIS A 251 37.06 17.45 -17.69
CA HIS A 251 36.75 16.84 -18.99
C HIS A 251 36.62 15.31 -18.93
N ALA A 252 37.47 14.60 -18.19
CA ALA A 252 37.34 13.15 -18.03
C ALA A 252 36.06 12.75 -17.29
N THR A 253 35.66 13.52 -16.28
CA THR A 253 34.42 13.32 -15.51
C THR A 253 33.19 13.61 -16.37
N GLU A 254 33.21 14.72 -17.13
CA GLU A 254 32.14 15.10 -18.07
C GLU A 254 31.97 14.05 -19.18
N ASN A 255 33.06 13.53 -19.74
CA ASN A 255 33.02 12.50 -20.78
C ASN A 255 32.47 11.17 -20.25
N ALA A 256 32.85 10.76 -19.03
CA ALA A 256 32.31 9.56 -18.39
C ALA A 256 30.81 9.72 -18.08
N ALA A 257 30.40 10.88 -17.55
CA ALA A 257 29.00 11.19 -17.28
C ALA A 257 28.16 11.26 -18.57
N ALA A 258 28.70 11.82 -19.65
CA ALA A 258 28.06 11.85 -20.97
C ALA A 258 27.88 10.44 -21.55
N ALA A 259 28.89 9.57 -21.43
CA ALA A 259 28.81 8.19 -21.88
C ALA A 259 27.81 7.35 -21.04
N SER A 260 27.78 7.55 -19.71
CA SER A 260 26.80 6.92 -18.82
C SER A 260 25.37 7.37 -19.15
N ASN A 261 25.17 8.67 -19.43
CA ASN A 261 23.88 9.21 -19.89
C ASN A 261 23.46 8.67 -21.26
N ALA A 262 24.38 8.58 -22.23
CA ALA A 262 24.10 8.01 -23.55
C ALA A 262 23.73 6.51 -23.46
N CYS A 263 24.40 5.76 -22.58
CA CYS A 263 24.06 4.38 -22.28
C CYS A 263 22.65 4.27 -21.66
N ARG A 264 22.31 5.13 -20.69
CA ARG A 264 20.97 5.19 -20.08
C ARG A 264 19.89 5.54 -21.10
N GLN A 265 20.17 6.49 -21.99
CA GLN A 265 19.23 6.90 -23.04
C GLN A 265 18.92 5.76 -24.01
N ARG A 266 19.93 4.99 -24.43
CA ARG A 266 19.72 3.78 -25.26
C ARG A 266 18.82 2.75 -24.58
N LEU A 267 18.95 2.54 -23.26
CA LEU A 267 18.05 1.67 -22.51
C LEU A 267 16.61 2.21 -22.50
N VAL A 268 16.42 3.52 -22.29
CA VAL A 268 15.09 4.15 -22.31
C VAL A 268 14.43 4.01 -23.68
N GLU A 269 15.17 4.26 -24.76
CA GLU A 269 14.69 4.10 -26.14
C GLU A 269 14.33 2.63 -26.45
N ALA A 270 15.19 1.69 -26.04
CA ALA A 270 14.93 0.26 -26.17
C ALA A 270 13.67 -0.19 -25.42
N ARG A 271 13.45 0.30 -24.19
CA ARG A 271 12.25 0.02 -23.39
C ARG A 271 11.00 0.57 -24.07
N ALA A 272 11.05 1.82 -24.50
CA ALA A 272 9.93 2.45 -25.18
C ALA A 272 9.57 1.71 -26.48
N HIS A 273 10.57 1.20 -27.22
CA HIS A 273 10.34 0.38 -28.40
C HIS A 273 9.70 -0.98 -28.08
N ALA A 274 10.12 -1.66 -27.01
CA ALA A 274 9.49 -2.90 -26.57
C ALA A 274 8.03 -2.68 -26.12
N ASP A 275 7.76 -1.59 -25.40
CA ASP A 275 6.42 -1.20 -24.99
C ASP A 275 5.52 -0.89 -26.20
N GLU A 276 6.05 -0.20 -27.23
CA GLU A 276 5.35 0.09 -28.48
C GLU A 276 5.03 -1.19 -29.28
N LEU A 277 5.95 -2.14 -29.34
CA LEU A 277 5.71 -3.43 -30.02
C LEU A 277 4.59 -4.22 -29.34
N LEU A 278 4.61 -4.32 -28.01
CA LEU A 278 3.56 -4.98 -27.26
C LEU A 278 2.21 -4.26 -27.42
N ARG A 279 2.21 -2.92 -27.33
CA ARG A 279 1.01 -2.10 -27.54
C ARG A 279 0.37 -2.35 -28.90
N ARG A 280 1.16 -2.40 -29.97
CA ARG A 280 0.69 -2.73 -31.33
C ARG A 280 0.18 -4.17 -31.45
N ALA A 281 0.83 -5.13 -30.77
CA ALA A 281 0.33 -6.50 -30.73
C ALA A 281 -1.05 -6.56 -30.06
N ILE A 282 -1.24 -5.85 -28.94
CA ILE A 282 -2.54 -5.75 -28.26
C ILE A 282 -3.59 -5.09 -29.16
N MET A 283 -3.26 -3.96 -29.82
CA MET A 283 -4.17 -3.31 -30.77
C MET A 283 -4.64 -4.29 -31.85
N ARG A 284 -3.69 -4.99 -32.50
CA ARG A 284 -3.99 -5.95 -33.56
C ARG A 284 -4.87 -7.11 -33.09
N GLU A 285 -4.57 -7.70 -31.93
CA GLU A 285 -5.37 -8.81 -31.41
C GLU A 285 -6.75 -8.36 -30.95
N ASN A 286 -6.88 -7.13 -30.43
CA ASN A 286 -8.17 -6.53 -30.14
C ASN A 286 -8.98 -6.30 -31.43
N ASP A 287 -8.38 -5.81 -32.51
CA ASP A 287 -9.07 -5.68 -33.80
C ASP A 287 -9.56 -7.04 -34.34
N ILE A 288 -8.74 -8.09 -34.20
CA ILE A 288 -9.12 -9.46 -34.57
C ILE A 288 -10.29 -9.95 -33.71
N PHE A 289 -10.20 -9.78 -32.39
CA PHE A 289 -11.27 -10.16 -31.46
C PHE A 289 -12.56 -9.37 -31.73
N ALA A 290 -12.46 -8.09 -32.05
CA ALA A 290 -13.61 -7.23 -32.35
C ALA A 290 -14.43 -7.75 -33.55
N ASN A 291 -13.81 -8.45 -34.50
CA ASN A 291 -14.53 -9.07 -35.62
C ASN A 291 -15.45 -10.21 -35.19
N ALA A 292 -15.20 -10.84 -34.05
CA ALA A 292 -16.09 -11.84 -33.46
C ALA A 292 -17.31 -11.21 -32.75
N LEU A 293 -17.29 -9.89 -32.49
CA LEU A 293 -18.43 -9.15 -31.94
C LEU A 293 -19.44 -8.83 -33.06
N THR A 294 -20.52 -9.60 -33.11
CA THR A 294 -21.58 -9.45 -34.11
C THR A 294 -22.34 -8.12 -33.98
N ASP A 295 -22.57 -7.66 -32.75
CA ASP A 295 -23.20 -6.36 -32.45
C ASP A 295 -22.25 -5.19 -32.80
N ALA A 296 -22.67 -4.35 -33.75
CA ALA A 296 -21.88 -3.22 -34.24
C ALA A 296 -21.65 -2.14 -33.19
N THR A 297 -22.62 -1.90 -32.30
CA THR A 297 -22.48 -0.93 -31.21
C THR A 297 -21.45 -1.42 -30.20
N ARG A 298 -21.58 -2.68 -29.74
CA ARG A 298 -20.63 -3.29 -28.80
C ARG A 298 -19.22 -3.32 -29.36
N ARG A 299 -19.09 -3.62 -30.66
CA ARG A 299 -17.81 -3.60 -31.37
C ARG A 299 -17.18 -2.22 -31.35
N ALA A 300 -17.93 -1.18 -31.70
CA ALA A 300 -17.45 0.20 -31.70
C ALA A 300 -17.00 0.66 -30.30
N GLU A 301 -17.79 0.34 -29.26
CA GLU A 301 -17.47 0.67 -27.86
C GLU A 301 -16.26 -0.12 -27.32
N PHE A 302 -16.11 -1.38 -27.73
CA PHE A 302 -14.94 -2.19 -27.38
C PHE A 302 -13.66 -1.60 -27.97
N LEU A 303 -13.67 -1.30 -29.27
CA LEU A 303 -12.53 -0.67 -29.94
C LEU A 303 -12.21 0.70 -29.30
N GLU A 304 -13.22 1.41 -28.81
CA GLU A 304 -13.03 2.71 -28.16
C GLU A 304 -12.31 2.63 -26.84
N ARG A 305 -12.70 1.67 -26.04
CA ARG A 305 -12.05 1.41 -24.78
C ARG A 305 -10.64 0.89 -25.02
N SER A 306 -10.46 -0.01 -26.00
CA SER A 306 -9.14 -0.44 -26.45
C SER A 306 -8.24 0.76 -26.80
N ASP A 307 -8.72 1.70 -27.60
CA ASP A 307 -7.96 2.91 -27.96
C ASP A 307 -7.59 3.76 -26.74
N ALA A 308 -8.55 4.03 -25.86
CA ALA A 308 -8.35 4.83 -24.66
C ALA A 308 -7.32 4.20 -23.69
N PHE A 309 -7.32 2.87 -23.56
CA PHE A 309 -6.33 2.17 -22.74
C PHE A 309 -4.96 2.06 -23.42
N LEU A 310 -4.91 1.93 -24.74
CA LEU A 310 -3.65 1.79 -25.48
C LEU A 310 -2.98 3.14 -25.82
N HIS A 311 -3.63 4.26 -25.53
CA HIS A 311 -3.11 5.60 -25.83
C HIS A 311 -3.36 6.58 -24.69
N GLU A 312 -2.63 6.47 -23.58
CA GLU A 312 -2.62 7.43 -22.47
C GLU A 312 -2.26 8.84 -22.96
N PRO A 313 -2.98 9.93 -22.61
CA PRO A 313 -4.10 10.03 -21.68
C PRO A 313 -5.51 10.01 -22.32
N ILE A 314 -5.66 9.51 -23.55
CA ILE A 314 -6.92 9.51 -24.29
C ILE A 314 -8.04 8.83 -23.49
N ARG A 315 -9.19 9.50 -23.41
CA ARG A 315 -10.41 8.98 -22.77
C ARG A 315 -11.37 8.45 -23.82
N SER A 316 -12.17 7.44 -23.47
CA SER A 316 -13.34 7.08 -24.28
C SER A 316 -14.39 8.19 -24.25
N SER A 317 -15.23 8.28 -25.26
CA SER A 317 -16.37 9.20 -25.31
C SER A 317 -17.33 9.00 -24.14
N GLN A 318 -17.51 7.77 -23.67
CA GLN A 318 -18.29 7.49 -22.46
C GLN A 318 -17.64 8.13 -21.21
N SER A 319 -16.32 8.01 -21.07
CA SER A 319 -15.59 8.65 -19.97
C SER A 319 -15.58 10.18 -20.08
N LEU A 320 -15.51 10.73 -21.29
CA LEU A 320 -15.65 12.17 -21.54
C LEU A 320 -17.05 12.68 -21.16
N ARG A 321 -18.11 11.94 -21.52
CA ARG A 321 -19.49 12.27 -21.11
C ARG A 321 -19.69 12.15 -19.60
N ALA A 322 -19.09 11.15 -18.96
CA ALA A 322 -19.11 11.01 -17.50
C ALA A 322 -18.41 12.19 -16.81
N LEU A 323 -17.24 12.60 -17.31
CA LEU A 323 -16.53 13.78 -16.80
C LEU A 323 -17.37 15.05 -16.96
N ALA A 324 -18.00 15.22 -18.12
CA ALA A 324 -18.92 16.32 -18.37
C ALA A 324 -20.10 16.33 -17.38
N ALA A 325 -20.71 15.17 -17.13
CA ALA A 325 -21.84 15.05 -16.21
C ALA A 325 -21.44 15.36 -14.75
N VAL A 326 -20.31 14.82 -14.27
CA VAL A 326 -19.80 15.10 -12.91
C VAL A 326 -19.38 16.57 -12.79
N GLY A 327 -18.62 17.09 -13.76
CA GLY A 327 -18.18 18.47 -13.77
C GLY A 327 -19.34 19.46 -13.76
N ARG A 328 -20.35 19.23 -14.61
CA ARG A 328 -21.59 20.02 -14.62
C ARG A 328 -22.30 19.98 -13.27
N ARG A 329 -22.40 18.80 -12.65
CA ARG A 329 -23.06 18.64 -11.35
C ARG A 329 -22.33 19.37 -10.23
N LEU A 330 -21.00 19.33 -10.21
CA LEU A 330 -20.18 20.07 -9.23
C LEU A 330 -20.36 21.58 -9.36
N LEU A 331 -20.56 22.09 -10.58
CA LEU A 331 -20.93 23.49 -10.81
C LEU A 331 -22.36 23.77 -10.30
N GLU A 332 -23.34 22.93 -10.63
CA GLU A 332 -24.74 23.11 -10.19
C GLU A 332 -24.92 23.09 -8.66
N LEU A 333 -24.08 22.35 -7.93
CA LEU A 333 -24.13 22.25 -6.47
C LEU A 333 -23.52 23.46 -5.75
N ARG A 334 -22.82 24.37 -6.46
CA ARG A 334 -22.32 25.61 -5.88
C ARG A 334 -23.45 26.63 -5.76
N ALA A 335 -23.64 27.15 -4.55
CA ALA A 335 -24.62 28.21 -4.27
C ALA A 335 -24.39 29.50 -5.10
N GLU A 336 -23.17 29.71 -5.60
CA GLU A 336 -22.76 30.94 -6.32
C GLU A 336 -22.62 30.75 -7.85
N THR A 337 -22.88 29.54 -8.38
CA THR A 337 -22.67 29.29 -9.82
C THR A 337 -23.69 30.03 -10.67
N GLN A 338 -23.20 30.73 -11.69
CA GLN A 338 -24.05 31.47 -12.61
C GLN A 338 -24.46 30.59 -13.82
N PRO A 339 -25.67 30.75 -14.39
CA PRO A 339 -26.12 29.95 -15.54
C PRO A 339 -25.21 30.02 -16.77
N ASN A 340 -24.55 31.15 -17.00
CA ASN A 340 -23.59 31.35 -18.08
C ASN A 340 -22.31 30.50 -17.91
N GLU A 341 -21.93 30.13 -16.68
CA GLU A 341 -20.77 29.26 -16.43
C GLU A 341 -21.07 27.83 -16.86
N ILE A 342 -22.31 27.35 -16.67
CA ILE A 342 -22.76 26.03 -17.13
C ILE A 342 -22.79 25.99 -18.66
N GLU A 343 -23.32 27.02 -19.31
CA GLU A 343 -23.34 27.13 -20.78
C GLU A 343 -21.92 27.16 -21.36
N GLN A 344 -20.99 27.90 -20.75
CA GLN A 344 -19.59 27.92 -21.17
C GLN A 344 -18.93 26.54 -21.05
N PHE A 345 -19.21 25.83 -19.96
CA PHE A 345 -18.71 24.47 -19.77
C PHE A 345 -19.28 23.51 -20.82
N ASP A 346 -20.59 23.58 -21.12
CA ASP A 346 -21.23 22.74 -22.15
C ASP A 346 -20.60 22.95 -23.54
N VAL A 347 -20.27 24.20 -23.92
CA VAL A 347 -19.58 24.50 -25.19
C VAL A 347 -18.20 23.84 -25.25
N ILE A 348 -17.45 23.85 -24.14
CA ILE A 348 -16.15 23.16 -24.06
C ILE A 348 -16.33 21.66 -24.25
N VAL A 349 -17.36 21.06 -23.64
CA VAL A 349 -17.68 19.62 -23.77
C VAL A 349 -18.05 19.25 -25.20
N GLU A 350 -18.87 20.05 -25.89
CA GLU A 350 -19.26 19.78 -27.27
C GLU A 350 -18.05 19.78 -28.22
N GLN A 351 -17.14 20.75 -28.05
CA GLN A 351 -15.92 20.83 -28.85
C GLN A 351 -14.99 19.64 -28.57
N ALA A 352 -14.89 19.22 -27.31
CA ALA A 352 -14.14 18.04 -26.89
C ALA A 352 -14.67 16.75 -27.55
N LEU A 353 -15.98 16.51 -27.49
CA LEU A 353 -16.62 15.32 -28.08
C LEU A 353 -16.49 15.28 -29.60
N ARG A 354 -16.59 16.44 -30.28
CA ARG A 354 -16.39 16.54 -31.73
C ARG A 354 -14.97 16.18 -32.14
N THR A 355 -13.99 16.79 -31.47
CA THR A 355 -12.55 16.54 -31.73
C THR A 355 -12.24 15.05 -31.51
N HIS A 356 -12.79 14.45 -30.45
CA HIS A 356 -12.66 13.03 -30.20
C HIS A 356 -13.21 12.16 -31.34
N ALA A 357 -14.41 12.47 -31.84
CA ALA A 357 -15.05 11.71 -32.92
C ALA A 357 -14.26 11.78 -34.25
N GLU A 358 -13.69 12.95 -34.58
CA GLU A 358 -12.97 13.18 -35.84
C GLU A 358 -11.58 12.53 -35.85
N GLN A 359 -10.84 12.62 -34.75
CA GLN A 359 -9.42 12.25 -34.72
C GLN A 359 -9.18 10.77 -34.42
N ARG A 360 -10.12 10.08 -33.76
CA ARG A 360 -9.88 8.74 -33.21
C ARG A 360 -9.53 7.69 -34.27
N ALA A 361 -10.23 7.66 -35.40
CA ALA A 361 -9.97 6.67 -36.46
C ALA A 361 -8.53 6.77 -37.01
N LEU A 362 -7.90 7.95 -36.89
CA LEU A 362 -6.54 8.21 -37.35
C LEU A 362 -5.45 7.58 -36.45
N LEU A 363 -5.79 7.13 -35.25
CA LEU A 363 -4.87 6.35 -34.39
C LEU A 363 -4.47 5.01 -35.02
N HIS A 364 -5.30 4.50 -35.95
CA HIS A 364 -5.07 3.25 -36.67
C HIS A 364 -4.51 3.46 -38.10
N ALA A 365 -4.16 4.71 -38.46
CA ALA A 365 -3.62 5.01 -39.78
C ALA A 365 -2.26 4.33 -40.01
N ASN A 366 -1.93 3.93 -41.24
CA ASN A 366 -0.62 3.32 -41.56
C ASN A 366 0.57 4.29 -41.41
N SER A 367 0.31 5.60 -41.37
CA SER A 367 1.34 6.63 -41.23
C SER A 367 1.56 7.00 -39.77
N THR A 368 2.79 6.82 -39.27
CA THR A 368 3.18 7.21 -37.91
C THR A 368 2.99 8.70 -37.64
N GLU A 369 3.18 9.55 -38.65
CA GLU A 369 2.98 11.00 -38.50
C GLU A 369 1.50 11.36 -38.30
N VAL A 370 0.60 10.68 -39.02
CA VAL A 370 -0.85 10.86 -38.86
C VAL A 370 -1.30 10.37 -37.49
N GLN A 371 -0.78 9.24 -37.03
CA GLN A 371 -1.04 8.72 -35.68
C GLN A 371 -0.58 9.72 -34.60
N ARG A 372 0.61 10.32 -34.76
CA ARG A 372 1.17 11.31 -33.83
C ARG A 372 0.26 12.54 -33.70
N LEU A 373 -0.13 13.14 -34.82
CA LEU A 373 -1.01 14.32 -34.83
C LEU A 373 -2.39 14.03 -34.22
N ALA A 374 -2.97 12.87 -34.52
CA ALA A 374 -4.22 12.43 -33.92
C ALA A 374 -4.09 12.24 -32.41
N TYR A 375 -3.00 11.61 -31.96
CA TYR A 375 -2.70 11.41 -30.55
C TYR A 375 -2.53 12.75 -29.80
N GLU A 376 -1.77 13.70 -30.36
CA GLU A 376 -1.59 15.04 -29.78
C GLU A 376 -2.92 15.78 -29.62
N SER A 377 -3.75 15.75 -30.67
CA SER A 377 -5.07 16.39 -30.65
C SER A 377 -5.98 15.76 -29.59
N LEU A 378 -6.05 14.43 -29.53
CA LEU A 378 -6.89 13.69 -28.58
C LEU A 378 -6.40 13.83 -27.13
N SER A 379 -5.09 13.91 -26.90
CA SER A 379 -4.50 14.09 -25.57
C SER A 379 -4.83 15.46 -24.96
N GLY A 380 -5.04 16.48 -25.81
CA GLY A 380 -5.38 17.84 -25.37
C GLY A 380 -6.87 18.07 -25.08
N VAL A 381 -7.75 17.11 -25.38
CA VAL A 381 -9.22 17.28 -25.33
C VAL A 381 -9.73 17.63 -23.92
N THR A 382 -9.14 17.07 -22.87
CA THR A 382 -9.62 17.25 -21.49
C THR A 382 -9.07 18.48 -20.79
N GLY A 383 -7.96 19.05 -21.27
CA GLY A 383 -7.28 20.19 -20.63
C GLY A 383 -8.23 21.37 -20.37
N PRO A 384 -8.93 21.87 -21.40
CA PRO A 384 -9.89 22.99 -21.24
C PRO A 384 -11.02 22.72 -20.25
N MET A 385 -11.48 21.46 -20.13
CA MET A 385 -12.51 21.08 -19.15
C MET A 385 -11.97 21.17 -17.72
N TRP A 386 -10.76 20.69 -17.48
CA TRP A 386 -10.13 20.71 -16.17
C TRP A 386 -9.73 22.11 -15.73
N ASP A 387 -9.12 22.90 -16.62
CA ASP A 387 -8.76 24.29 -16.33
C ASP A 387 -10.00 25.11 -15.94
N PHE A 388 -11.12 24.88 -16.63
CA PHE A 388 -12.39 25.51 -16.31
C PHE A 388 -12.87 25.10 -14.91
N LEU A 389 -12.92 23.81 -14.59
CA LEU A 389 -13.39 23.32 -13.29
C LEU A 389 -12.46 23.76 -12.14
N ALA A 390 -11.14 23.59 -12.26
CA ALA A 390 -10.17 23.92 -11.21
C ALA A 390 -10.28 25.38 -10.77
N SER A 391 -10.43 26.28 -11.75
CA SER A 391 -10.60 27.71 -11.50
C SER A 391 -11.88 28.10 -10.75
N ARG A 392 -12.82 27.16 -10.54
CA ARG A 392 -14.15 27.40 -9.95
C ARG A 392 -14.47 26.54 -8.73
N ILE A 393 -13.92 25.33 -8.63
CA ILE A 393 -14.19 24.40 -7.52
C ILE A 393 -12.95 24.02 -6.69
N GLY A 394 -11.73 24.38 -7.13
CA GLY A 394 -10.47 24.10 -6.44
C GLY A 394 -9.89 22.70 -6.71
N ASP A 395 -8.55 22.59 -6.64
CA ASP A 395 -7.80 21.40 -7.06
C ASP A 395 -8.08 20.16 -6.21
N ASP A 396 -8.30 20.32 -4.90
CA ASP A 396 -8.54 19.20 -3.97
C ASP A 396 -9.84 18.44 -4.28
N ARG A 397 -10.87 19.15 -4.78
CA ARG A 397 -12.15 18.56 -5.20
C ARG A 397 -12.05 17.90 -6.57
N LEU A 398 -11.13 18.38 -7.41
CA LEU A 398 -10.91 17.87 -8.77
C LEU A 398 -10.37 16.44 -8.79
N GLY A 399 -9.39 16.15 -7.92
CA GLY A 399 -8.77 14.83 -7.83
C GLY A 399 -9.78 13.72 -7.46
N ARG A 400 -10.76 14.03 -6.59
CA ARG A 400 -11.83 13.09 -6.23
C ARG A 400 -12.91 12.98 -7.31
N ALA A 401 -13.20 14.06 -8.02
CA ALA A 401 -14.10 14.04 -9.18
C ALA A 401 -13.56 13.15 -10.32
N GLU A 402 -12.24 13.14 -10.52
CA GLU A 402 -11.60 12.22 -11.47
C GLU A 402 -11.83 10.75 -11.10
N ILE A 403 -11.72 10.40 -9.81
CA ILE A 403 -12.00 9.05 -9.29
C ILE A 403 -13.49 8.70 -9.48
N ALA A 404 -14.39 9.63 -9.15
CA ALA A 404 -15.84 9.48 -9.32
C ALA A 404 -16.25 9.23 -10.78
N THR A 405 -15.48 9.77 -11.73
CA THR A 405 -15.74 9.59 -13.17
C THR A 405 -15.67 8.11 -13.58
N PHE A 406 -14.84 7.30 -12.92
CA PHE A 406 -14.74 5.86 -13.20
C PHE A 406 -16.03 5.11 -12.81
N SER A 407 -16.61 5.42 -11.66
CA SER A 407 -17.87 4.82 -11.20
C SER A 407 -19.02 5.11 -12.16
N VAL A 408 -19.12 6.35 -12.65
CA VAL A 408 -20.12 6.77 -13.65
C VAL A 408 -19.87 6.12 -15.01
N THR A 409 -18.60 6.05 -15.44
CA THR A 409 -18.24 5.38 -16.71
C THR A 409 -18.58 3.89 -16.67
N SER A 410 -18.45 3.25 -15.51
CA SER A 410 -18.85 1.86 -15.29
C SER A 410 -20.35 1.67 -15.03
N LYS A 411 -21.16 2.73 -15.11
CA LYS A 411 -22.61 2.80 -14.82
C LYS A 411 -23.02 2.26 -13.44
N ARG A 412 -22.09 2.18 -12.49
CA ARG A 412 -22.35 1.70 -11.12
C ARG A 412 -23.11 2.71 -10.28
N VAL A 413 -22.88 3.99 -10.56
CA VAL A 413 -23.38 5.12 -9.77
C VAL A 413 -23.81 6.21 -10.75
N SER A 414 -24.87 6.94 -10.42
CA SER A 414 -25.28 8.09 -11.24
C SER A 414 -24.24 9.22 -11.12
N ALA A 415 -24.19 10.13 -12.10
CA ALA A 415 -23.31 11.31 -12.01
C ALA A 415 -23.66 12.21 -10.81
N MET A 416 -24.90 12.14 -10.32
CA MET A 416 -25.37 12.90 -9.17
C MET A 416 -24.79 12.33 -7.88
N ASP A 417 -24.99 11.05 -7.61
CA ASP A 417 -24.53 10.42 -6.36
C ASP A 417 -22.99 10.43 -6.26
N ALA A 418 -22.30 10.26 -7.39
CA ALA A 418 -20.83 10.28 -7.45
C ALA A 418 -20.24 11.69 -7.16
N ALA A 419 -20.95 12.75 -7.53
CA ALA A 419 -20.56 14.13 -7.21
C ALA A 419 -20.81 14.46 -5.72
N ASP A 420 -21.93 13.98 -5.17
CA ASP A 420 -22.29 14.18 -3.76
C ASP A 420 -21.29 13.46 -2.82
N GLU A 421 -20.87 12.23 -3.16
CA GLU A 421 -19.86 11.46 -2.42
C GLU A 421 -18.50 12.17 -2.40
N ALA A 422 -18.06 12.72 -3.55
CA ALA A 422 -16.80 13.46 -3.64
C ALA A 422 -16.79 14.72 -2.74
N ILE A 423 -17.93 15.39 -2.59
CA ILE A 423 -18.10 16.55 -1.71
C ILE A 423 -18.06 16.12 -0.24
N ALA A 424 -18.86 15.12 0.15
CA ALA A 424 -18.95 14.66 1.54
C ALA A 424 -17.59 14.21 2.09
N ALA A 425 -16.83 13.49 1.27
CA ALA A 425 -15.52 12.96 1.67
C ALA A 425 -14.43 14.05 1.78
N THR A 426 -14.62 15.21 1.15
CA THR A 426 -13.75 16.39 1.32
C THR A 426 -14.07 17.12 2.63
N GLN A 427 -15.34 17.18 3.03
CA GLN A 427 -15.77 17.83 4.28
C GLN A 427 -15.30 17.08 5.53
N ALA A 428 -15.24 15.75 5.50
CA ALA A 428 -14.76 14.92 6.60
C ALA A 428 -13.26 15.11 6.91
N GLN A 429 -12.44 15.45 5.91
CA GLN A 429 -11.00 15.62 6.07
C GLN A 429 -10.63 16.95 6.76
N VAL A 430 -11.37 18.03 6.47
CA VAL A 430 -11.15 19.36 7.06
C VAL A 430 -11.44 19.36 8.58
N ALA A 431 -12.35 18.52 9.05
CA ALA A 431 -12.68 18.41 10.48
C ALA A 431 -11.58 17.73 11.33
N ALA A 432 -10.66 16.98 10.70
CA ALA A 432 -9.59 16.27 11.40
C ALA A 432 -8.34 17.13 11.66
N GLU A 433 -8.15 18.23 10.90
CA GLU A 433 -6.94 19.05 10.93
C GLU A 433 -6.89 20.07 12.09
N GLU A 434 -8.02 20.40 12.73
CA GLU A 434 -8.09 21.39 13.82
C GLU A 434 -7.62 20.86 15.19
N VAL A 435 -7.49 19.54 15.39
CA VAL A 435 -7.10 18.94 16.68
C VAL A 435 -5.57 18.91 16.90
N ALA A 436 -4.75 19.07 15.84
CA ALA A 436 -3.31 18.81 15.85
C ALA A 436 -2.43 19.89 16.52
N GLN A 437 -2.88 21.15 16.62
CA GLN A 437 -2.00 22.31 16.88
C GLN A 437 -1.37 22.43 18.30
N VAL A 438 -1.77 21.63 19.29
CA VAL A 438 -1.28 21.76 20.69
C VAL A 438 -0.25 20.69 21.07
N ASP A 439 -0.33 19.49 20.47
CA ASP A 439 0.65 18.41 20.70
C ASP A 439 1.98 18.65 19.95
N ASP A 440 1.94 19.46 18.88
CA ASP A 440 3.10 19.87 18.08
C ASP A 440 4.20 20.56 18.90
N VAL A 441 3.87 21.25 20.01
CA VAL A 441 4.86 22.00 20.82
C VAL A 441 5.71 21.11 21.73
N LEU A 442 5.15 20.05 22.34
CA LEU A 442 5.93 19.05 23.07
C LEU A 442 6.78 18.25 22.08
N ASN A 443 6.20 17.94 20.92
CA ASN A 443 6.87 17.26 19.82
C ASN A 443 8.08 18.07 19.36
N GLU A 444 7.97 19.37 19.06
CA GLU A 444 9.06 20.26 18.64
C GLU A 444 10.24 20.31 19.64
N VAL A 445 9.97 20.28 20.95
CA VAL A 445 11.02 20.33 21.99
C VAL A 445 11.74 18.97 22.13
N ARG A 446 11.02 17.86 21.92
CA ARG A 446 11.54 16.48 21.99
C ARG A 446 12.06 15.96 20.64
N ASP A 447 11.75 16.63 19.52
CA ASP A 447 12.05 16.26 18.12
C ASP A 447 13.54 16.35 17.74
N LYS A 448 14.42 16.67 18.69
CA LYS A 448 15.87 16.63 18.50
C LYS A 448 16.43 15.20 18.42
N GLY A 449 15.70 14.29 17.77
CA GLY A 449 16.01 12.87 17.58
C GLY A 449 15.98 12.00 18.85
N LEU A 450 15.41 12.52 19.95
CA LEU A 450 15.07 11.71 21.13
C LEU A 450 13.71 11.05 21.02
N ARG A 451 12.85 11.50 20.10
CA ARG A 451 11.50 10.98 19.88
C ARG A 451 11.45 9.46 19.74
N LEU A 452 12.44 8.87 19.06
CA LEU A 452 12.57 7.41 18.93
C LEU A 452 12.79 6.67 20.26
N PHE A 453 13.17 7.37 21.33
CA PHE A 453 13.69 6.78 22.56
C PHE A 453 12.93 7.19 23.83
N VAL A 454 12.01 8.17 23.77
CA VAL A 454 11.25 8.69 24.94
C VAL A 454 9.77 8.34 24.87
N GLY A 455 9.11 8.32 26.04
CA GLY A 455 7.69 8.00 26.22
C GLY A 455 6.70 9.06 25.69
N ASP A 456 5.40 8.71 25.67
CA ASP A 456 4.26 9.64 25.48
C ASP A 456 3.49 9.91 26.79
N PRO A 457 4.02 10.74 27.70
CA PRO A 457 3.36 11.07 28.95
C PRO A 457 2.18 12.03 28.72
N LEU A 458 1.22 12.03 29.66
CA LEU A 458 0.12 13.00 29.67
C LEU A 458 -0.69 13.07 28.36
N SER A 459 -0.88 11.92 27.71
CA SER A 459 -1.67 11.81 26.48
C SER A 459 -3.07 12.43 26.67
N PRO A 460 -3.53 13.31 25.77
CA PRO A 460 -4.87 13.91 25.84
C PRO A 460 -5.99 12.85 25.87
N ARG A 461 -5.79 11.73 25.17
CA ARG A 461 -6.73 10.61 25.19
C ARG A 461 -6.83 9.99 26.58
N VAL A 462 -5.69 9.68 27.21
CA VAL A 462 -5.65 9.10 28.56
C VAL A 462 -6.28 10.04 29.57
N CYS A 463 -6.13 11.35 29.40
CA CYS A 463 -6.80 12.36 30.22
C CYS A 463 -8.33 12.26 30.14
N ARG A 464 -8.88 12.19 28.91
CA ARG A 464 -10.32 12.01 28.69
C ARG A 464 -10.83 10.70 29.29
N GLU A 465 -10.11 9.60 29.08
CA GLU A 465 -10.49 8.30 29.63
C GLU A 465 -10.41 8.27 31.17
N THR A 466 -9.43 8.95 31.75
CA THR A 466 -9.33 9.08 33.21
C THR A 466 -10.50 9.86 33.79
N ALA A 467 -10.89 10.98 33.16
CA ALA A 467 -12.07 11.74 33.56
C ALA A 467 -13.35 10.88 33.50
N ARG A 468 -13.50 10.06 32.45
CA ARG A 468 -14.60 9.12 32.28
C ARG A 468 -14.61 8.06 33.38
N ARG A 469 -13.49 7.34 33.61
CA ARG A 469 -13.39 6.28 34.63
C ARG A 469 -13.68 6.77 36.05
N LEU A 470 -13.30 8.01 36.34
CA LEU A 470 -13.56 8.65 37.62
C LEU A 470 -14.96 9.26 37.74
N ASN A 471 -15.75 9.28 36.67
CA ASN A 471 -17.05 9.97 36.57
C ASN A 471 -16.95 11.45 36.99
N LEU A 472 -15.91 12.15 36.49
CA LEU A 472 -15.75 13.56 36.76
C LEU A 472 -16.88 14.38 36.12
N SER A 473 -17.28 15.46 36.79
CA SER A 473 -18.16 16.46 36.19
C SER A 473 -17.46 17.17 35.04
N GLU A 474 -18.21 17.77 34.11
CA GLU A 474 -17.65 18.54 32.99
C GLU A 474 -16.66 19.62 33.45
N ALA A 475 -16.97 20.31 34.56
CA ALA A 475 -16.08 21.30 35.16
C ALA A 475 -14.78 20.67 35.67
N ALA A 476 -14.85 19.53 36.36
CA ALA A 476 -13.67 18.82 36.86
C ALA A 476 -12.85 18.18 35.72
N ALA A 477 -13.49 17.70 34.65
CA ALA A 477 -12.81 17.18 33.46
C ALA A 477 -12.05 18.30 32.72
N LEU A 478 -12.66 19.48 32.58
CA LEU A 478 -11.98 20.66 32.02
C LEU A 478 -10.80 21.12 32.90
N GLU A 479 -10.97 21.05 34.22
CA GLU A 479 -9.90 21.35 35.18
C GLU A 479 -8.75 20.35 35.06
N LEU A 480 -9.05 19.06 34.91
CA LEU A 480 -8.06 18.01 34.68
C LEU A 480 -7.30 18.22 33.36
N GLU A 481 -7.98 18.58 32.28
CA GLU A 481 -7.35 18.88 30.99
C GLU A 481 -6.49 20.15 31.06
N THR A 482 -6.93 21.17 31.80
CA THR A 482 -6.13 22.37 32.07
C THR A 482 -4.86 22.01 32.84
N PHE A 483 -4.99 21.20 33.89
CA PHE A 483 -3.85 20.70 34.64
C PHE A 483 -2.89 19.91 33.74
N ARG A 484 -3.40 19.00 32.90
CA ARG A 484 -2.61 18.23 31.94
C ARG A 484 -1.79 19.15 31.03
N ARG A 485 -2.41 20.18 30.45
CA ARG A 485 -1.73 21.16 29.56
C ARG A 485 -0.64 21.94 30.30
N ASP A 486 -0.91 22.37 31.52
CA ASP A 486 0.08 23.10 32.33
C ASP A 486 1.22 22.20 32.79
N GLU A 487 0.91 20.97 33.16
CA GLU A 487 1.90 19.96 33.51
C GLU A 487 2.75 19.56 32.30
N LEU A 488 2.15 19.49 31.12
CA LEU A 488 2.85 19.29 29.85
C LEU A 488 3.86 20.41 29.59
N LYS A 489 3.48 21.68 29.80
CA LYS A 489 4.40 22.82 29.70
C LYS A 489 5.56 22.71 30.70
N ARG A 490 5.28 22.38 31.97
CA ARG A 490 6.33 22.16 32.98
C ARG A 490 7.27 21.03 32.58
N LEU A 491 6.72 19.97 31.99
CA LEU A 491 7.48 18.84 31.51
C LEU A 491 8.36 19.23 30.31
N CYS A 492 7.86 20.04 29.37
CA CYS A 492 8.68 20.63 28.30
C CYS A 492 9.88 21.41 28.88
N GLU A 493 9.65 22.26 29.87
CA GLU A 493 10.70 23.06 30.51
C GLU A 493 11.73 22.17 31.23
N ALA A 494 11.27 21.18 31.99
CA ALA A 494 12.12 20.25 32.72
C ALA A 494 12.99 19.39 31.79
N THR A 495 12.42 18.93 30.67
CA THR A 495 13.10 18.09 29.68
C THR A 495 14.04 18.89 28.75
N GLY A 496 13.83 20.20 28.58
CA GLY A 496 14.68 21.06 27.75
C GLY A 496 16.18 21.04 28.12
N SER A 497 16.51 20.99 29.42
CA SER A 497 17.89 20.90 29.91
C SER A 497 18.58 19.55 29.62
N VAL A 498 17.78 18.51 29.41
CA VAL A 498 18.22 17.15 29.10
C VAL A 498 18.50 17.04 27.60
N ALA A 499 17.66 17.64 26.76
CA ALA A 499 17.89 17.74 25.31
C ALA A 499 19.19 18.50 24.97
N GLN A 500 19.46 19.62 25.65
CA GLN A 500 20.73 20.38 25.49
C GLN A 500 21.99 19.60 25.93
N ARG A 501 21.85 18.57 26.78
CA ARG A 501 22.97 17.69 27.14
C ARG A 501 23.27 16.69 26.03
N LEU A 502 22.25 16.21 25.33
CA LEU A 502 22.41 15.34 24.18
C LEU A 502 23.13 16.06 23.03
N ASP A 503 22.75 17.31 22.76
CA ASP A 503 23.40 18.17 21.75
C ASP A 503 24.90 18.35 22.06
N ARG A 504 25.29 18.47 23.33
CA ARG A 504 26.71 18.52 23.75
C ARG A 504 27.42 17.17 23.65
N PHE A 505 26.73 16.08 23.93
CA PHE A 505 27.26 14.71 23.82
C PHE A 505 27.55 14.35 22.36
N LYS A 506 26.68 14.80 21.44
CA LYS A 506 26.84 14.69 19.99
C LYS A 506 28.18 15.29 19.52
N SER A 507 28.46 16.55 19.84
CA SER A 507 29.71 17.22 19.44
C SER A 507 30.96 16.51 19.96
N HIS A 508 30.88 15.86 21.12
CA HIS A 508 32.02 15.15 21.72
C HIS A 508 32.31 13.79 21.06
N ILE A 509 31.29 13.16 20.46
CA ILE A 509 31.41 11.90 19.74
C ILE A 509 31.84 12.12 18.30
N GLU A 510 31.41 13.21 17.67
CA GLU A 510 31.90 13.64 16.35
C GLU A 510 33.44 13.78 16.33
N GLU A 511 34.04 14.22 17.44
CA GLU A 511 35.50 14.34 17.60
C GLU A 511 36.22 13.00 17.86
N ARG A 512 35.56 12.03 18.54
CA ARG A 512 36.16 10.74 18.97
C ARG A 512 35.88 9.55 18.04
N ALA A 513 34.73 9.53 17.35
CA ALA A 513 34.35 8.45 16.42
C ALA A 513 35.33 8.31 15.24
N LEU A 514 36.16 9.34 14.99
CA LEU A 514 37.26 9.29 14.03
C LEU A 514 38.43 8.39 14.47
N ALA A 515 38.54 8.04 15.76
CA ALA A 515 39.64 7.26 16.32
C ALA A 515 39.26 5.79 16.65
N ASP A 516 38.08 5.55 17.23
CA ASP A 516 37.51 4.20 17.48
C ASP A 516 35.97 4.27 17.41
N VAL A 517 35.41 3.72 16.32
CA VAL A 517 33.97 3.76 16.04
C VAL A 517 33.16 2.94 17.03
N ASP A 518 33.65 1.76 17.42
CA ASP A 518 32.91 0.85 18.30
C ASP A 518 32.83 1.40 19.72
N ASP A 519 33.90 2.03 20.21
CA ASP A 519 33.86 2.71 21.51
C ASP A 519 33.02 3.99 21.46
N GLY A 520 33.12 4.77 20.38
CA GLY A 520 32.30 5.98 20.18
C GLY A 520 30.80 5.70 20.19
N VAL A 521 30.34 4.68 19.44
CA VAL A 521 28.92 4.26 19.39
C VAL A 521 28.47 3.69 20.73
N ARG A 522 29.31 2.92 21.42
CA ARG A 522 29.00 2.38 22.75
C ARG A 522 28.83 3.51 23.78
N GLN A 523 29.70 4.51 23.77
CA GLN A 523 29.59 5.68 24.63
C GLN A 523 28.34 6.50 24.29
N PHE A 524 28.05 6.71 23.00
CA PHE A 524 26.80 7.35 22.52
C PHE A 524 25.57 6.67 23.10
N MET A 525 25.43 5.36 22.88
CA MET A 525 24.26 4.61 23.32
C MET A 525 24.15 4.56 24.84
N ARG A 526 25.27 4.56 25.57
CA ARG A 526 25.26 4.69 27.04
C ARG A 526 24.72 6.05 27.48
N GLY A 527 25.19 7.13 26.87
CA GLY A 527 24.69 8.49 27.14
C GLY A 527 23.22 8.65 26.78
N LEU A 528 22.81 8.16 25.61
CA LEU A 528 21.42 8.15 25.15
C LEU A 528 20.51 7.39 26.11
N ARG A 529 20.89 6.17 26.54
CA ARG A 529 20.12 5.39 27.52
C ARG A 529 20.01 6.12 28.85
N GLN A 530 21.09 6.72 29.33
CA GLN A 530 21.08 7.50 30.58
C GLN A 530 20.15 8.71 30.47
N THR A 531 20.16 9.41 29.34
CA THR A 531 19.26 10.51 29.06
C THR A 531 17.80 10.05 28.94
N ALA A 532 17.53 8.98 28.18
CA ALA A 532 16.19 8.41 28.06
C ALA A 532 15.64 7.97 29.43
N MET A 533 16.47 7.37 30.29
CA MET A 533 16.10 7.05 31.67
C MET A 533 15.76 8.30 32.49
N GLN A 534 16.50 9.40 32.32
CA GLN A 534 16.20 10.67 32.99
C GLN A 534 14.88 11.27 32.51
N VAL A 535 14.63 11.26 31.20
CA VAL A 535 13.35 11.73 30.62
C VAL A 535 12.20 10.85 31.10
N ASN A 536 12.33 9.53 31.03
CA ASN A 536 11.32 8.60 31.53
C ASN A 536 11.03 8.80 33.01
N GLY A 537 12.03 9.16 33.83
CA GLY A 537 11.82 9.52 35.24
C GLY A 537 11.03 10.81 35.42
N LEU A 538 11.27 11.83 34.59
CA LEU A 538 10.49 13.08 34.59
C LEU A 538 9.05 12.83 34.11
N ASP A 539 8.90 12.02 33.07
CA ASP A 539 7.63 11.63 32.48
C ASP A 539 6.80 10.80 33.48
N ALA A 540 7.42 9.82 34.16
CA ALA A 540 6.78 9.06 35.24
C ALA A 540 6.35 9.96 36.40
N ALA A 541 7.17 10.94 36.78
CA ALA A 541 6.83 11.89 37.83
C ALA A 541 5.67 12.82 37.42
N ALA A 542 5.60 13.22 36.15
CA ALA A 542 4.49 14.01 35.62
C ALA A 542 3.19 13.19 35.57
N ASN A 543 3.27 11.93 35.10
CA ASN A 543 2.15 10.99 35.13
C ASN A 543 1.65 10.74 36.56
N ALA A 544 2.56 10.59 37.53
CA ALA A 544 2.19 10.46 38.95
C ALA A 544 1.47 11.71 39.47
N ARG A 545 1.96 12.91 39.17
CA ARG A 545 1.28 14.17 39.54
C ARG A 545 -0.09 14.31 38.89
N PHE A 546 -0.22 13.87 37.63
CA PHE A 546 -1.49 13.83 36.92
C PHE A 546 -2.49 12.88 37.59
N LEU A 547 -2.07 11.66 37.94
CA LEU A 547 -2.90 10.69 38.65
C LEU A 547 -3.32 11.20 40.04
N ASP A 548 -2.38 11.79 40.80
CA ASP A 548 -2.66 12.44 42.08
C ASP A 548 -3.71 13.55 41.94
N TYR A 549 -3.60 14.36 40.89
CA TYR A 549 -4.55 15.45 40.62
C TYR A 549 -5.93 14.91 40.24
N ALA A 550 -5.98 13.90 39.36
CA ALA A 550 -7.21 13.24 38.97
C ALA A 550 -7.92 12.61 40.19
N ALA A 551 -7.18 11.91 41.06
CA ALA A 551 -7.71 11.33 42.29
C ALA A 551 -8.28 12.40 43.23
N ARG A 552 -7.60 13.55 43.37
CA ARG A 552 -8.09 14.69 44.17
C ARG A 552 -9.39 15.27 43.63
N LEU A 553 -9.49 15.47 42.32
CA LEU A 553 -10.72 15.97 41.68
C LEU A 553 -11.90 15.01 41.87
N ALA A 554 -11.64 13.72 41.88
CA ALA A 554 -12.63 12.68 42.15
C ALA A 554 -12.88 12.42 43.65
N ALA A 555 -12.18 13.13 44.55
CA ALA A 555 -12.19 12.90 45.99
C ALA A 555 -11.92 11.42 46.38
N THR A 556 -10.99 10.76 45.67
CA THR A 556 -10.56 9.38 45.91
C THR A 556 -9.06 9.27 46.20
N ASN A 557 -8.59 8.05 46.51
CA ASN A 557 -7.17 7.75 46.67
C ASN A 557 -6.51 7.48 45.29
N VAL A 558 -5.21 7.77 45.16
CA VAL A 558 -4.46 7.48 43.93
C VAL A 558 -4.40 5.97 43.62
N ASP A 559 -4.55 5.12 44.64
CA ASP A 559 -4.62 3.66 44.55
C ASP A 559 -6.05 3.12 44.26
N ASP A 560 -6.99 3.99 43.88
CA ASP A 560 -8.34 3.57 43.48
C ASP A 560 -8.27 2.63 42.25
N ALA A 561 -9.00 1.51 42.30
CA ALA A 561 -9.01 0.52 41.23
C ALA A 561 -9.46 1.10 39.87
N ARG A 562 -10.27 2.17 39.87
CA ARG A 562 -10.69 2.88 38.65
C ARG A 562 -9.53 3.56 37.91
N LEU A 563 -8.38 3.72 38.57
CA LEU A 563 -7.16 4.28 37.99
C LEU A 563 -6.17 3.20 37.52
N ASP A 564 -6.44 1.91 37.74
CA ASP A 564 -5.52 0.82 37.38
C ASP A 564 -5.24 0.80 35.87
N ALA A 565 -6.29 0.86 35.04
CA ALA A 565 -6.16 0.94 33.59
C ALA A 565 -5.40 2.20 33.14
N THR A 566 -5.68 3.36 33.76
CA THR A 566 -4.93 4.59 33.47
C THR A 566 -3.45 4.44 33.84
N ARG A 567 -3.12 3.81 34.97
CA ARG A 567 -1.74 3.57 35.40
C ARG A 567 -1.00 2.66 34.41
N LEU A 568 -1.61 1.54 34.02
CA LEU A 568 -1.06 0.63 33.02
C LEU A 568 -0.83 1.34 31.68
N GLU A 569 -1.83 2.08 31.19
CA GLU A 569 -1.73 2.77 29.91
C GLU A 569 -0.61 3.81 29.89
N LEU A 570 -0.50 4.61 30.95
CA LEU A 570 0.60 5.57 31.11
C LEU A 570 1.94 4.85 31.18
N GLU A 571 2.05 3.69 31.84
CA GLU A 571 3.30 2.92 31.88
C GLU A 571 3.68 2.34 30.50
N LEU A 572 2.72 1.82 29.74
CA LEU A 572 2.95 1.33 28.38
C LEU A 572 3.45 2.44 27.46
N LEU A 573 2.80 3.61 27.50
CA LEU A 573 3.18 4.79 26.72
C LEU A 573 4.56 5.33 27.11
N LEU A 574 4.94 5.22 28.40
CA LEU A 574 6.29 5.57 28.87
C LEU A 574 7.38 4.65 28.30
N ILE A 575 7.08 3.36 28.14
CA ILE A 575 8.06 2.37 27.68
C ILE A 575 8.31 2.52 26.17
N ILE A 576 7.24 2.49 25.39
CA ILE A 576 7.34 2.34 23.95
C ILE A 576 7.53 3.69 23.24
N GLY A 577 6.84 4.76 23.67
CA GLY A 577 6.93 6.10 23.08
C GLY A 577 5.72 6.52 22.26
N VAL A 578 5.77 7.75 21.74
CA VAL A 578 4.74 8.37 20.87
C VAL A 578 4.75 7.70 19.48
N ASP A 579 3.61 7.67 18.80
CA ASP A 579 3.54 7.54 17.35
C ASP A 579 4.27 8.73 16.69
N SER A 580 5.55 8.54 16.31
CA SER A 580 6.16 9.39 15.29
C SER A 580 5.70 8.85 13.96
N GLY A 581 5.27 9.74 13.07
CA GLY A 581 4.70 9.38 11.79
C GLY A 581 5.35 8.13 11.17
N PRO A 582 4.54 7.30 10.51
CA PRO A 582 4.74 5.87 10.25
C PRO A 582 6.05 5.48 9.55
N ASN A 583 6.77 6.44 8.99
CA ASN A 583 7.98 6.19 8.22
C ASN A 583 9.26 6.15 9.09
N ASP A 584 9.25 6.73 10.29
CA ASP A 584 10.47 6.94 11.09
C ASP A 584 10.79 5.75 12.02
N PHE A 585 9.78 5.11 12.61
CA PHE A 585 9.97 3.99 13.57
C PHE A 585 10.22 2.64 12.90
N GLU A 586 9.45 2.32 11.87
CA GLU A 586 9.43 0.97 11.30
C GLU A 586 10.74 0.68 10.55
N GLY A 587 11.24 1.67 9.82
CA GLY A 587 12.42 1.54 8.98
C GLY A 587 13.73 1.45 9.75
N ILE A 588 13.89 2.19 10.86
CA ILE A 588 15.19 2.33 11.56
C ILE A 588 15.31 1.40 12.76
N VAL A 589 14.25 1.22 13.52
CA VAL A 589 14.35 0.54 14.82
C VAL A 589 13.52 -0.73 14.92
N GLY A 590 12.80 -1.08 13.86
CA GLY A 590 12.20 -2.40 13.75
C GLY A 590 10.79 -2.54 14.31
N VAL A 591 10.20 -1.45 14.84
CA VAL A 591 8.91 -1.51 15.56
C VAL A 591 7.77 -1.00 14.67
N GLY A 592 6.78 -1.85 14.41
CA GLY A 592 5.57 -1.52 13.64
C GLY A 592 4.44 -0.95 14.52
N ALA A 593 3.51 -0.21 13.91
CA ALA A 593 2.34 0.38 14.59
C ALA A 593 1.52 -0.65 15.40
N GLU A 594 1.44 -1.89 14.92
CA GLU A 594 0.78 -3.03 15.57
C GLU A 594 1.36 -3.35 16.96
N SER A 595 2.61 -2.97 17.20
CA SER A 595 3.31 -3.19 18.47
C SER A 595 3.23 -1.98 19.40
N LEU A 596 2.92 -0.79 18.86
CA LEU A 596 2.96 0.49 19.58
C LEU A 596 1.61 0.81 20.24
N ILE A 597 0.49 0.52 19.58
CA ILE A 597 -0.84 0.91 20.06
C ILE A 597 -1.18 0.21 21.38
N SER A 598 -1.64 0.99 22.35
CA SER A 598 -2.11 0.52 23.65
C SER A 598 -3.38 -0.33 23.48
N PRO A 599 -3.51 -1.51 24.12
CA PRO A 599 -4.75 -2.27 24.11
C PRO A 599 -5.93 -1.51 24.74
N LEU A 600 -5.64 -0.61 25.67
CA LEU A 600 -6.64 0.25 26.32
C LEU A 600 -7.10 1.39 25.40
N GLU A 601 -6.28 1.79 24.42
CA GLU A 601 -6.70 2.68 23.34
C GLU A 601 -7.73 2.01 22.45
N ILE A 602 -7.45 0.77 22.06
CA ILE A 602 -8.36 -0.04 21.24
C ILE A 602 -9.72 -0.14 21.96
N ALA A 603 -9.71 -0.51 23.25
CA ALA A 603 -10.93 -0.62 24.05
C ALA A 603 -11.69 0.71 24.18
N ALA A 604 -10.98 1.84 24.33
CA ALA A 604 -11.59 3.16 24.42
C ALA A 604 -12.27 3.59 23.10
N THR A 605 -11.78 3.12 21.95
CA THR A 605 -12.33 3.45 20.63
C THR A 605 -13.53 2.57 20.23
N MET A 606 -13.76 1.45 20.92
CA MET A 606 -14.88 0.54 20.62
C MET A 606 -16.25 1.23 20.76
N ASP A 607 -17.12 1.01 19.78
CA ASP A 607 -18.53 1.45 19.82
C ASP A 607 -19.40 0.48 20.61
N VAL A 608 -19.12 0.37 21.92
CA VAL A 608 -19.83 -0.50 22.86
C VAL A 608 -20.27 0.26 24.11
N ASP A 609 -21.24 -0.31 24.82
CA ASP A 609 -21.68 0.19 26.12
C ASP A 609 -20.53 0.23 27.14
N ASP A 610 -20.56 1.20 28.06
CA ASP A 610 -19.53 1.38 29.09
C ASP A 610 -19.28 0.12 29.93
N GLY A 611 -20.34 -0.67 30.21
CA GLY A 611 -20.21 -1.93 30.95
C GLY A 611 -19.39 -2.99 30.21
N VAL A 612 -19.58 -3.08 28.89
CA VAL A 612 -18.81 -4.00 28.03
C VAL A 612 -17.37 -3.51 27.91
N ARG A 613 -17.18 -2.20 27.71
CA ARG A 613 -15.84 -1.58 27.65
C ARG A 613 -15.05 -1.86 28.94
N LEU A 614 -15.64 -1.69 30.12
CA LEU A 614 -15.00 -1.98 31.39
C LEU A 614 -14.63 -3.47 31.55
N ALA A 615 -15.47 -4.38 31.07
CA ALA A 615 -15.16 -5.81 31.07
C ALA A 615 -13.98 -6.15 30.13
N VAL A 616 -13.88 -5.50 28.97
CA VAL A 616 -12.73 -5.61 28.07
C VAL A 616 -11.46 -5.07 28.75
N GLU A 617 -11.53 -3.91 29.40
CA GLU A 617 -10.41 -3.35 30.18
C GLU A 617 -9.97 -4.34 31.27
N GLU A 618 -10.90 -4.99 31.99
CA GLU A 618 -10.56 -5.99 32.99
C GLU A 618 -9.80 -7.19 32.40
N ILE A 619 -10.19 -7.67 31.21
CA ILE A 619 -9.49 -8.74 30.50
C ILE A 619 -8.06 -8.30 30.12
N ILE A 620 -7.90 -7.06 29.66
CA ILE A 620 -6.60 -6.47 29.36
C ILE A 620 -5.74 -6.41 30.63
N MET A 621 -6.30 -5.96 31.75
CA MET A 621 -5.59 -5.86 33.03
C MET A 621 -5.11 -7.21 33.56
N ARG A 622 -5.81 -8.32 33.26
CA ARG A 622 -5.33 -9.67 33.63
C ARG A 622 -4.02 -10.05 32.94
N ARG A 623 -3.63 -9.37 31.86
CA ARG A 623 -2.37 -9.55 31.15
C ARG A 623 -1.37 -8.39 31.36
N GLU A 624 -1.55 -7.58 32.41
CA GLU A 624 -0.69 -6.44 32.73
C GLU A 624 0.81 -6.78 32.65
N ASP A 625 1.25 -7.82 33.37
CA ASP A 625 2.66 -8.21 33.40
C ASP A 625 3.20 -8.61 32.02
N GLU A 626 2.40 -9.33 31.22
CA GLU A 626 2.77 -9.73 29.86
C GLU A 626 2.87 -8.52 28.92
N LEU A 627 1.95 -7.57 29.05
CA LEU A 627 1.94 -6.33 28.25
C LEU A 627 3.16 -5.48 28.55
N LEU A 628 3.48 -5.28 29.84
CA LEU A 628 4.66 -4.54 30.27
C LEU A 628 5.96 -5.25 29.88
N ALA A 629 6.01 -6.59 29.99
CA ALA A 629 7.16 -7.38 29.55
C ALA A 629 7.38 -7.24 28.04
N ALA A 630 6.33 -7.41 27.23
CA ALA A 630 6.39 -7.29 25.78
C ALA A 630 6.80 -5.87 25.34
N ALA A 631 6.31 -4.84 26.02
CA ALA A 631 6.71 -3.45 25.80
C ALA A 631 8.21 -3.22 26.09
N ARG A 632 8.70 -3.76 27.21
CA ARG A 632 10.12 -3.66 27.59
C ARG A 632 11.03 -4.42 26.62
N ASP A 633 10.59 -5.59 26.15
CA ASP A 633 11.28 -6.38 25.13
C ASP A 633 11.36 -5.60 23.80
N ALA A 634 10.23 -5.05 23.34
CA ALA A 634 10.18 -4.21 22.14
C ALA A 634 11.13 -3.00 22.27
N LYS A 635 11.15 -2.34 23.43
CA LYS A 635 12.04 -1.20 23.70
C LYS A 635 13.52 -1.60 23.70
N ARG A 636 13.85 -2.77 24.26
CA ARG A 636 15.22 -3.31 24.24
C ARG A 636 15.68 -3.56 22.80
N GLU A 637 14.87 -4.26 22.01
CA GLU A 637 15.15 -4.59 20.60
C GLU A 637 15.30 -3.32 19.76
N LEU A 638 14.40 -2.34 19.95
CA LEU A 638 14.48 -1.00 19.37
C LEU A 638 15.86 -0.34 19.64
N LEU A 639 16.31 -0.37 20.89
CA LEU A 639 17.61 0.22 21.28
C LEU A 639 18.81 -0.55 20.70
N GLU A 640 18.69 -1.86 20.54
CA GLU A 640 19.71 -2.69 19.90
C GLU A 640 19.79 -2.41 18.40
N ASN A 641 18.65 -2.35 17.71
CA ASN A 641 18.57 -1.96 16.30
C ASN A 641 19.16 -0.58 16.06
N GLY A 642 18.79 0.40 16.89
CA GLY A 642 19.39 1.74 16.85
C GLY A 642 20.91 1.73 17.06
N THR A 643 21.42 0.88 17.96
CA THR A 643 22.87 0.71 18.17
C THR A 643 23.56 0.18 16.90
N ARG A 644 22.99 -0.86 16.28
CA ARG A 644 23.53 -1.46 15.05
C ARG A 644 23.50 -0.48 13.89
N PHE A 645 22.42 0.31 13.78
CA PHE A 645 22.28 1.33 12.77
C PHE A 645 23.36 2.40 12.90
N LEU A 646 23.54 2.95 14.10
CA LEU A 646 24.56 3.96 14.36
C LEU A 646 25.98 3.43 14.13
N ARG A 647 26.23 2.16 14.46
CA ARG A 647 27.49 1.48 14.12
C ARG A 647 27.71 1.43 12.61
N TYR A 648 26.71 1.01 11.86
CA TYR A 648 26.78 0.94 10.41
C TYR A 648 27.05 2.31 9.79
N LEU A 649 26.35 3.35 10.27
CA LEU A 649 26.56 4.74 9.84
C LEU A 649 27.96 5.26 10.16
N ALA A 650 28.47 5.01 11.37
CA ALA A 650 29.78 5.50 11.79
C ALA A 650 30.94 4.84 11.03
N ILE A 651 30.77 3.60 10.55
CA ILE A 651 31.72 2.93 9.68
C ILE A 651 31.63 3.45 8.23
N GLY A 652 30.44 3.91 7.81
CA GLY A 652 30.22 4.58 6.53
C GLY A 652 30.63 3.72 5.32
N GLY A 653 31.28 4.32 4.33
CA GLY A 653 31.74 3.63 3.12
C GLY A 653 32.73 2.47 3.36
N ARG A 654 33.34 2.38 4.56
CA ARG A 654 34.21 1.27 4.94
C ARG A 654 33.45 0.02 5.38
N ALA A 655 32.12 0.06 5.50
CA ALA A 655 31.32 -1.10 5.87
C ALA A 655 31.47 -2.22 4.85
N MET A 656 31.59 -1.85 3.56
CA MET A 656 31.92 -2.78 2.48
C MET A 656 33.34 -3.35 2.61
N GLU A 657 34.33 -2.53 2.97
CA GLU A 657 35.72 -2.98 3.19
C GLU A 657 35.83 -3.93 4.39
N ALA A 658 35.05 -3.68 5.44
CA ALA A 658 34.94 -4.50 6.64
C ALA A 658 34.08 -5.77 6.43
N LYS A 659 33.52 -5.98 5.23
CA LYS A 659 32.61 -7.09 4.89
C LYS A 659 31.45 -7.22 5.87
N LEU A 660 30.95 -6.11 6.40
CA LEU A 660 29.77 -6.13 7.24
C LEU A 660 28.54 -6.44 6.37
N PRO A 661 27.60 -7.26 6.87
CA PRO A 661 26.35 -7.46 6.17
C PRO A 661 25.59 -6.13 6.04
N PRO A 662 24.70 -6.00 5.05
CA PRO A 662 23.81 -4.85 4.95
C PRO A 662 23.09 -4.61 6.26
N TRP A 663 22.95 -3.34 6.62
CA TRP A 663 22.16 -3.00 7.77
C TRP A 663 20.67 -3.27 7.49
N ARG A 664 20.04 -4.01 8.40
CA ARG A 664 18.60 -4.26 8.48
C ARG A 664 18.21 -4.19 9.94
N ALA A 665 17.12 -3.48 10.24
CA ALA A 665 16.49 -3.59 11.55
C ALA A 665 15.95 -5.01 11.72
N GLU A 666 16.24 -5.65 12.84
CA GLU A 666 15.50 -6.83 13.25
C GLU A 666 14.10 -6.41 13.68
N SER A 667 13.11 -7.30 13.54
CA SER A 667 11.78 -6.99 14.05
C SER A 667 11.83 -6.78 15.55
N ALA A 668 11.24 -5.67 16.00
CA ALA A 668 11.11 -5.33 17.39
C ALA A 668 9.62 -5.26 17.76
N GLY A 669 9.21 -5.94 18.83
CA GLY A 669 7.83 -5.89 19.31
C GLY A 669 6.85 -6.93 18.75
N LEU A 670 7.32 -7.99 18.10
CA LEU A 670 6.50 -9.13 17.66
C LEU A 670 5.55 -9.67 18.74
N ARG A 671 6.06 -9.83 19.98
CA ARG A 671 5.27 -10.29 21.11
C ARG A 671 4.15 -9.29 21.45
N ALA A 672 4.45 -8.00 21.40
CA ALA A 672 3.46 -6.96 21.68
C ALA A 672 2.33 -7.00 20.64
N ALA A 673 2.64 -7.10 19.34
CA ALA A 673 1.64 -7.27 18.30
C ALA A 673 0.82 -8.56 18.47
N ALA A 674 1.47 -9.70 18.74
CA ALA A 674 0.80 -10.97 18.95
C ALA A 674 -0.19 -10.94 20.13
N LEU A 675 0.16 -10.25 21.21
CA LEU A 675 -0.70 -10.09 22.39
C LEU A 675 -2.05 -9.44 22.07
N ARG A 676 -2.16 -8.55 21.07
CA ARG A 676 -3.45 -7.91 20.71
C ARG A 676 -4.42 -8.94 20.12
N PHE A 677 -3.92 -9.88 19.33
CA PHE A 677 -4.75 -10.98 18.81
C PHE A 677 -5.09 -12.02 19.89
N GLU A 678 -4.18 -12.28 20.83
CA GLU A 678 -4.46 -13.15 21.97
C GLU A 678 -5.54 -12.54 22.89
N LEU A 679 -5.48 -11.22 23.15
CA LEU A 679 -6.50 -10.51 23.91
C LEU A 679 -7.87 -10.59 23.24
N ALA A 680 -7.95 -10.43 21.91
CA ALA A 680 -9.20 -10.62 21.19
C ALA A 680 -9.79 -12.03 21.38
N GLN A 681 -8.94 -13.05 21.45
CA GLN A 681 -9.40 -14.41 21.73
C GLN A 681 -9.90 -14.57 23.17
N ASP A 682 -9.26 -13.94 24.14
CA ASP A 682 -9.73 -13.92 25.53
C ASP A 682 -11.09 -13.19 25.64
N ILE A 683 -11.24 -12.05 24.96
CA ILE A 683 -12.50 -11.30 24.85
C ILE A 683 -13.58 -12.19 24.22
N ARG A 684 -13.26 -12.91 23.14
CA ARG A 684 -14.20 -13.81 22.47
C ARG A 684 -14.73 -14.89 23.40
N VAL A 685 -13.85 -15.48 24.20
CA VAL A 685 -14.21 -16.54 25.17
C VAL A 685 -15.05 -15.97 26.32
N ALA A 686 -14.74 -14.76 26.80
CA ALA A 686 -15.38 -14.19 27.98
C ALA A 686 -16.68 -13.42 27.68
N LEU A 687 -16.72 -12.67 26.58
CA LEU A 687 -17.77 -11.69 26.25
C LEU A 687 -18.49 -12.00 24.93
N GLY A 688 -17.99 -12.97 24.15
CA GLY A 688 -18.58 -13.40 22.88
C GLY A 688 -17.91 -12.77 21.65
N SER A 689 -18.26 -13.31 20.47
CA SER A 689 -17.61 -12.92 19.20
C SER A 689 -17.85 -11.46 18.83
N GLU A 690 -19.06 -10.93 19.02
CA GLU A 690 -19.40 -9.55 18.63
C GLU A 690 -18.44 -8.52 19.26
N VAL A 691 -18.12 -8.67 20.55
CA VAL A 691 -17.22 -7.77 21.27
C VAL A 691 -15.77 -7.95 20.83
N ALA A 692 -15.34 -9.18 20.56
CA ALA A 692 -13.99 -9.46 20.08
C ALA A 692 -13.77 -8.91 18.67
N ASP A 693 -14.78 -9.00 17.81
CA ASP A 693 -14.73 -8.56 16.43
C ASP A 693 -14.69 -7.01 16.38
N GLU A 694 -15.42 -6.33 17.25
CA GLU A 694 -15.33 -4.87 17.45
C GLU A 694 -13.94 -4.44 17.95
N TYR A 695 -13.39 -5.13 18.96
CA TYR A 695 -12.02 -4.85 19.44
C TYR A 695 -10.99 -4.97 18.30
N ILE A 696 -11.10 -6.03 17.52
CA ILE A 696 -10.24 -6.27 16.38
C ILE A 696 -10.44 -5.20 15.30
N ALA A 697 -11.68 -4.82 14.98
CA ALA A 697 -11.98 -3.75 14.03
C ALA A 697 -11.34 -2.42 14.44
N CYS A 698 -11.44 -2.02 15.71
CA CYS A 698 -10.76 -0.82 16.22
C CYS A 698 -9.24 -0.95 16.13
N PHE A 699 -8.66 -2.09 16.50
CA PHE A 699 -7.21 -2.32 16.42
C PHE A 699 -6.69 -2.11 14.99
N ARG A 700 -7.42 -2.66 14.03
CA ARG A 700 -7.10 -2.61 12.61
C ARG A 700 -7.21 -1.20 12.04
N GLN A 701 -8.26 -0.47 12.42
CA GLN A 701 -8.45 0.93 12.06
C GLN A 701 -7.33 1.82 12.61
N LEU A 702 -6.88 1.58 13.84
CA LEU A 702 -5.83 2.38 14.46
C LEU A 702 -4.44 2.08 13.87
N THR A 703 -4.18 0.84 13.49
CA THR A 703 -2.84 0.43 13.03
C THR A 703 -2.61 0.73 11.55
N GLN A 704 -3.40 0.14 10.64
CA GLN A 704 -3.21 0.29 9.19
C GLN A 704 -4.51 -0.06 8.41
N PRO A 705 -5.48 0.89 8.26
CA PRO A 705 -6.77 0.65 7.59
C PRO A 705 -6.66 0.09 6.18
N ALA A 706 -5.61 0.49 5.46
CA ALA A 706 -5.41 0.05 4.09
C ALA A 706 -4.98 -1.43 3.99
N LEU A 707 -4.62 -2.10 5.09
CA LEU A 707 -4.38 -3.54 5.08
C LEU A 707 -5.66 -4.36 4.89
N GLU A 708 -6.82 -3.73 5.00
CA GLU A 708 -8.11 -4.40 4.86
C GLU A 708 -8.85 -3.92 3.61
N PRO A 709 -8.79 -4.69 2.52
CA PRO A 709 -9.59 -4.41 1.33
C PRO A 709 -11.06 -4.31 1.71
N VAL A 710 -11.72 -3.22 1.31
CA VAL A 710 -13.17 -3.07 1.49
C VAL A 710 -13.87 -4.28 0.91
N ARG A 711 -14.78 -4.87 1.69
CA ARG A 711 -15.59 -5.99 1.20
C ARG A 711 -16.45 -5.55 0.02
N SER A 712 -16.64 -6.47 -0.90
CA SER A 712 -17.45 -6.23 -2.08
C SER A 712 -18.92 -6.02 -1.70
N SER A 713 -19.68 -5.22 -2.46
CA SER A 713 -21.10 -4.97 -2.19
C SER A 713 -21.93 -6.27 -2.24
N GLN A 714 -21.47 -7.26 -3.01
CA GLN A 714 -22.05 -8.59 -3.12
C GLN A 714 -22.07 -9.33 -1.76
N MET A 715 -21.01 -9.17 -0.96
CA MET A 715 -20.98 -9.76 0.39
C MET A 715 -22.03 -9.12 1.31
N ALA A 716 -22.24 -7.81 1.19
CA ALA A 716 -23.27 -7.11 1.96
C ALA A 716 -24.69 -7.54 1.53
N GLU A 717 -24.92 -7.74 0.24
CA GLU A 717 -26.19 -8.26 -0.27
C GLU A 717 -26.47 -9.70 0.20
N LEU A 718 -25.45 -10.57 0.20
CA LEU A 718 -25.58 -11.93 0.75
C LEU A 718 -25.88 -11.91 2.25
N ALA A 719 -25.24 -11.04 3.02
CA ALA A 719 -25.52 -10.89 4.45
C ALA A 719 -26.96 -10.45 4.69
N ALA A 720 -27.42 -9.40 3.98
CA ALA A 720 -28.79 -8.94 4.04
C ALA A 720 -29.79 -10.05 3.64
N PHE A 721 -29.47 -10.85 2.62
CA PHE A 721 -30.25 -12.00 2.23
C PHE A 721 -30.32 -13.06 3.34
N ALA A 722 -29.19 -13.44 3.94
CA ALA A 722 -29.11 -14.43 5.03
C ALA A 722 -29.95 -14.00 6.24
N GLU A 723 -29.88 -12.73 6.63
CA GLU A 723 -30.68 -12.14 7.70
C GLU A 723 -32.19 -12.08 7.36
N GLY A 724 -32.52 -12.17 6.07
CA GLY A 724 -33.90 -12.05 5.58
C GLY A 724 -34.38 -10.60 5.53
N ASN A 725 -33.45 -9.65 5.39
CA ASN A 725 -33.75 -8.24 5.22
C ASN A 725 -34.52 -8.04 3.91
N ARG A 726 -35.50 -7.12 3.93
CA ARG A 726 -36.37 -6.80 2.78
C ARG A 726 -37.22 -7.98 2.28
N MET A 727 -37.38 -9.06 3.06
CA MET A 727 -38.26 -10.19 2.74
C MET A 727 -39.55 -10.19 3.57
N SER A 728 -40.67 -10.56 2.95
CA SER A 728 -41.93 -10.83 3.66
C SER A 728 -41.80 -12.06 4.59
N PRO A 729 -42.64 -12.19 5.64
CA PRO A 729 -42.65 -13.38 6.50
C PRO A 729 -42.77 -14.70 5.73
N LYS A 730 -43.57 -14.72 4.65
CA LYS A 730 -43.74 -15.91 3.80
C LYS A 730 -42.46 -16.26 3.04
N GLN A 731 -41.75 -15.25 2.51
CA GLN A 731 -40.45 -15.46 1.86
C GLN A 731 -39.40 -15.95 2.86
N ARG A 732 -39.32 -15.34 4.05
CA ARG A 732 -38.38 -15.76 5.10
C ARG A 732 -38.56 -17.21 5.55
N ALA A 733 -39.80 -17.69 5.59
CA ALA A 733 -40.11 -19.08 5.89
C ALA A 733 -39.75 -20.02 4.73
N ALA A 734 -40.06 -19.61 3.49
CA ALA A 734 -39.76 -20.40 2.29
C ALA A 734 -38.24 -20.59 2.07
N THR A 735 -37.43 -19.58 2.38
CA THR A 735 -35.97 -19.59 2.14
C THR A 735 -35.14 -19.92 3.38
N GLN A 736 -35.75 -20.39 4.48
CA GLN A 736 -35.05 -20.55 5.77
C GLN A 736 -33.79 -21.43 5.67
N LEU A 737 -33.86 -22.57 4.99
CA LEU A 737 -32.72 -23.49 4.84
C LEU A 737 -31.61 -22.90 3.98
N VAL A 738 -31.98 -22.22 2.89
CA VAL A 738 -31.04 -21.53 1.99
C VAL A 738 -30.34 -20.40 2.75
N ARG A 739 -31.09 -19.55 3.47
CA ARG A 739 -30.54 -18.47 4.30
C ARG A 739 -29.60 -18.98 5.39
N ALA A 740 -29.95 -20.09 6.06
CA ALA A 740 -29.07 -20.71 7.06
C ALA A 740 -27.76 -21.24 6.43
N SER A 741 -27.85 -21.80 5.21
CA SER A 741 -26.67 -22.26 4.47
C SER A 741 -25.78 -21.09 4.04
N ILE A 742 -26.36 -20.01 3.52
CA ILE A 742 -25.63 -18.78 3.18
C ILE A 742 -25.00 -18.15 4.43
N ALA A 743 -25.72 -18.09 5.55
CA ALA A 743 -25.15 -17.60 6.82
C ALA A 743 -23.91 -18.40 7.23
N SER A 744 -23.97 -19.74 7.16
CA SER A 744 -22.83 -20.60 7.48
C SER A 744 -21.64 -20.39 6.53
N VAL A 745 -21.89 -20.11 5.24
CA VAL A 745 -20.84 -19.77 4.27
C VAL A 745 -20.20 -18.41 4.60
N LEU A 746 -21.02 -17.41 4.95
CA LEU A 746 -20.53 -16.09 5.36
C LEU A 746 -19.72 -16.16 6.66
N ASP A 747 -20.15 -16.94 7.64
CA ASP A 747 -19.42 -17.16 8.89
C ASP A 747 -18.04 -17.79 8.62
N THR A 748 -17.99 -18.75 7.69
CA THR A 748 -16.73 -19.39 7.28
C THR A 748 -15.80 -18.38 6.59
N ALA A 749 -16.33 -17.54 5.70
CA ALA A 749 -15.55 -16.48 5.05
C ALA A 749 -15.08 -15.41 6.05
N ASN A 750 -15.92 -15.02 7.02
CA ASN A 750 -15.54 -14.11 8.09
C ASN A 750 -14.35 -14.66 8.87
N ALA A 751 -14.42 -15.93 9.29
CA ALA A 751 -13.33 -16.58 10.01
C ALA A 751 -12.04 -16.65 9.17
N GLN A 752 -12.13 -17.03 7.88
CA GLN A 752 -10.96 -17.07 7.00
C GLN A 752 -10.34 -15.69 6.79
N ARG A 753 -11.18 -14.69 6.59
CA ARG A 753 -10.76 -13.29 6.41
C ARG A 753 -10.09 -12.77 7.67
N GLU A 754 -10.65 -13.02 8.84
CA GLU A 754 -10.04 -12.64 10.12
C GLU A 754 -8.66 -13.27 10.31
N LEU A 755 -8.50 -14.54 9.97
CA LEU A 755 -7.23 -15.24 10.01
C LEU A 755 -6.21 -14.63 9.04
N ALA A 756 -6.64 -14.31 7.81
CA ALA A 756 -5.78 -13.69 6.80
C ALA A 756 -5.33 -12.28 7.21
N ILE A 757 -6.24 -11.48 7.78
CA ILE A 757 -5.92 -10.15 8.30
C ILE A 757 -4.94 -10.25 9.47
N ALA A 758 -5.21 -11.14 10.44
CA ALA A 758 -4.33 -11.36 11.57
C ALA A 758 -2.94 -11.86 11.13
N ALA A 759 -2.88 -12.73 10.11
CA ALA A 759 -1.61 -13.15 9.52
C ALA A 759 -0.88 -12.00 8.84
N THR A 760 -1.60 -11.13 8.14
CA THR A 760 -1.05 -9.94 7.48
C THR A 760 -0.48 -8.94 8.47
N HIS A 761 -1.19 -8.60 9.54
CA HIS A 761 -0.66 -7.73 10.61
C HIS A 761 0.54 -8.35 11.33
N ARG A 762 0.51 -9.65 11.63
CA ARG A 762 1.65 -10.35 12.25
C ARG A 762 2.87 -10.30 11.33
N TRP A 763 2.69 -10.64 10.06
CA TRP A 763 3.75 -10.55 9.07
C TRP A 763 4.25 -9.10 8.92
N ARG A 764 3.36 -8.10 8.96
CA ARG A 764 3.75 -6.69 8.89
C ARG A 764 4.57 -6.23 10.09
N SER A 765 4.20 -6.66 11.29
CA SER A 765 4.99 -6.41 12.51
C SER A 765 6.37 -7.06 12.44
N ALA A 766 6.48 -8.23 11.78
CA ALA A 766 7.73 -8.92 11.53
C ALA A 766 8.59 -8.26 10.44
N TRP A 767 7.98 -7.37 9.65
CA TRP A 767 8.56 -6.84 8.42
C TRP A 767 8.45 -5.32 8.33
N SER A 768 9.10 -4.66 9.30
CA SER A 768 9.03 -3.21 9.49
C SER A 768 9.71 -2.38 8.38
N LEU A 769 10.48 -3.01 7.47
CA LEU A 769 11.23 -2.32 6.41
C LEU A 769 10.41 -1.94 5.16
N LEU A 770 9.14 -2.32 5.07
CA LEU A 770 8.38 -2.20 3.81
C LEU A 770 7.79 -0.82 3.56
N GLY A 771 8.05 0.14 4.44
CA GLY A 771 7.44 1.45 4.41
C GLY A 771 5.97 1.40 4.85
N SER A 772 5.39 2.57 5.07
CA SER A 772 3.96 2.73 5.40
C SER A 772 3.09 1.98 4.37
N LEU A 773 2.23 1.04 4.81
CA LEU A 773 1.19 0.41 3.98
C LEU A 773 -0.16 1.11 4.21
N ARG A 774 -0.21 2.41 3.91
CA ARG A 774 -1.39 3.27 4.16
C ARG A 774 -2.23 3.52 2.92
N ALA A 775 -1.66 3.31 1.74
CA ALA A 775 -2.35 3.45 0.47
C ALA A 775 -2.29 2.16 -0.36
N ARG A 776 -3.23 2.02 -1.31
CA ARG A 776 -3.26 0.89 -2.24
C ARG A 776 -2.00 0.80 -3.12
N SER A 777 -1.33 1.93 -3.37
CA SER A 777 -0.04 1.98 -4.05
C SER A 777 1.05 1.25 -3.27
N ASP A 778 1.06 1.41 -1.95
CA ASP A 778 2.09 0.84 -1.07
C ASP A 778 2.00 -0.69 -1.09
N TRP A 779 0.79 -1.23 -1.19
CA TRP A 779 0.53 -2.65 -1.42
C TRP A 779 0.99 -3.16 -2.78
N ALA A 780 0.90 -2.33 -3.83
CA ALA A 780 1.42 -2.69 -5.13
C ALA A 780 2.96 -2.75 -5.10
N ASP A 781 3.58 -1.81 -4.39
CA ASP A 781 5.03 -1.80 -4.16
C ASP A 781 5.47 -2.98 -3.28
N LEU A 782 4.66 -3.33 -2.29
CA LEU A 782 4.90 -4.50 -1.46
C LEU A 782 4.94 -5.78 -2.27
N ALA A 783 4.01 -5.96 -3.21
CA ALA A 783 3.96 -7.17 -4.02
C ALA A 783 5.21 -7.39 -4.89
N PHE A 784 6.06 -6.37 -5.04
CA PHE A 784 7.39 -6.51 -5.62
C PHE A 784 8.48 -6.89 -4.62
N ARG A 785 8.34 -6.45 -3.36
CA ARG A 785 9.39 -6.53 -2.31
C ARG A 785 9.18 -7.62 -1.27
N SER A 786 7.94 -7.98 -0.98
CA SER A 786 7.59 -9.10 -0.11
C SER A 786 6.36 -9.83 -0.66
N PRO A 787 6.59 -10.92 -1.38
CA PRO A 787 5.56 -11.75 -1.99
C PRO A 787 4.68 -12.45 -0.97
N LEU A 788 5.24 -12.85 0.17
CA LEU A 788 4.45 -13.41 1.26
C LEU A 788 3.45 -12.37 1.77
N GLY A 789 3.87 -11.12 1.95
CA GLY A 789 2.97 -10.03 2.31
C GLY A 789 1.84 -9.83 1.31
N ALA A 790 2.15 -9.86 0.01
CA ALA A 790 1.14 -9.74 -1.04
C ALA A 790 0.19 -10.94 -1.10
N LEU A 791 0.68 -12.15 -0.86
CA LEU A 791 -0.13 -13.36 -0.76
C LEU A 791 -1.06 -13.32 0.47
N LEU A 792 -0.53 -12.92 1.63
CA LEU A 792 -1.33 -12.80 2.86
C LEU A 792 -2.44 -11.75 2.69
N HIS A 793 -2.13 -10.63 2.06
CA HIS A 793 -3.12 -9.61 1.75
C HIS A 793 -4.17 -10.06 0.72
N SER A 794 -3.77 -10.81 -0.32
CA SER A 794 -4.76 -11.34 -1.28
C SER A 794 -5.71 -12.34 -0.64
N ARG A 795 -5.23 -13.13 0.33
CA ARG A 795 -6.05 -14.09 1.09
C ARG A 795 -7.21 -13.43 1.85
N ILE A 796 -7.07 -12.16 2.21
CA ILE A 796 -8.15 -11.38 2.85
C ILE A 796 -9.39 -11.32 1.94
N THR A 797 -9.17 -11.19 0.62
CA THR A 797 -10.25 -11.20 -0.37
C THR A 797 -10.58 -12.60 -0.89
N ASP A 798 -9.64 -13.55 -0.88
CA ASP A 798 -9.89 -14.89 -1.41
C ASP A 798 -10.98 -15.65 -0.62
N GLY A 799 -11.05 -15.45 0.71
CA GLY A 799 -12.14 -16.01 1.53
C GLY A 799 -13.52 -15.51 1.09
N ASP A 800 -13.64 -14.21 0.83
CA ASP A 800 -14.87 -13.60 0.30
C ASP A 800 -15.21 -14.18 -1.09
N GLU A 801 -14.20 -14.31 -1.98
CA GLU A 801 -14.39 -14.83 -3.34
C GLU A 801 -14.82 -16.31 -3.36
N ARG A 802 -14.31 -17.13 -2.44
CA ARG A 802 -14.73 -18.52 -2.23
C ARG A 802 -16.16 -18.60 -1.70
N ALA A 803 -16.52 -17.75 -0.73
CA ALA A 803 -17.89 -17.67 -0.24
C ALA A 803 -18.87 -17.25 -1.34
N LEU A 804 -18.50 -16.30 -2.20
CA LEU A 804 -19.33 -15.91 -3.34
C LEU A 804 -19.55 -17.10 -4.29
N ALA A 805 -18.51 -17.88 -4.59
CA ALA A 805 -18.64 -19.08 -5.43
C ALA A 805 -19.55 -20.17 -4.81
N GLN A 806 -19.40 -20.43 -3.51
CA GLN A 806 -20.26 -21.37 -2.78
C GLN A 806 -21.71 -20.88 -2.68
N ALA A 807 -21.92 -19.58 -2.44
CA ALA A 807 -23.24 -18.97 -2.41
C ALA A 807 -23.94 -19.10 -3.77
N THR A 808 -23.23 -18.93 -4.89
CA THR A 808 -23.82 -19.14 -6.23
C THR A 808 -24.28 -20.58 -6.45
N MET A 809 -23.53 -21.59 -5.96
CA MET A 809 -23.99 -22.99 -5.99
C MET A 809 -25.31 -23.17 -5.24
N ILE A 810 -25.38 -22.66 -4.01
CA ILE A 810 -26.56 -22.81 -3.14
C ILE A 810 -27.79 -22.12 -3.73
N LEU A 811 -27.64 -20.89 -4.24
CA LEU A 811 -28.76 -20.09 -4.74
C LEU A 811 -29.38 -20.64 -6.03
N ARG A 812 -28.58 -21.28 -6.89
CA ARG A 812 -29.04 -21.85 -8.16
C ARG A 812 -30.05 -23.00 -7.98
N GLU A 813 -30.00 -23.68 -6.85
CA GLU A 813 -30.97 -24.74 -6.51
C GLU A 813 -32.37 -24.17 -6.21
N ASP A 814 -32.48 -22.85 -5.97
CA ASP A 814 -33.74 -22.15 -5.67
C ASP A 814 -34.10 -21.11 -6.76
N LYS A 815 -35.06 -21.48 -7.62
CA LYS A 815 -35.53 -20.64 -8.75
C LYS A 815 -36.20 -19.32 -8.35
N THR A 816 -36.45 -19.08 -7.06
CA THR A 816 -37.14 -17.87 -6.60
C THR A 816 -36.22 -16.66 -6.41
N LEU A 817 -34.91 -16.80 -6.66
CA LEU A 817 -33.87 -15.86 -6.21
C LEU A 817 -32.95 -15.29 -7.31
N SER A 818 -33.43 -15.20 -8.56
CA SER A 818 -32.64 -14.76 -9.74
C SER A 818 -31.94 -13.41 -9.60
N ASP A 819 -32.52 -12.48 -8.84
CA ASP A 819 -31.99 -11.11 -8.72
C ASP A 819 -30.73 -11.06 -7.83
N THR A 820 -30.65 -11.91 -6.79
CA THR A 820 -29.46 -12.07 -5.95
C THR A 820 -28.36 -12.83 -6.68
N GLU A 821 -28.72 -13.77 -7.55
CA GLU A 821 -27.74 -14.46 -8.41
C GLU A 821 -27.05 -13.49 -9.38
N ALA A 822 -27.81 -12.59 -10.02
CA ALA A 822 -27.28 -11.61 -10.97
C ALA A 822 -26.22 -10.68 -10.36
N SER A 823 -26.38 -10.26 -9.11
CA SER A 823 -25.44 -9.35 -8.45
C SER A 823 -24.13 -10.03 -8.05
N LEU A 824 -24.15 -11.34 -7.77
CA LEU A 824 -22.95 -12.16 -7.49
C LEU A 824 -22.00 -12.27 -8.68
N HIS A 825 -22.50 -12.04 -9.90
CA HIS A 825 -21.69 -12.03 -11.13
C HIS A 825 -21.04 -10.70 -11.44
N SER A 826 -21.26 -9.66 -10.62
CA SER A 826 -20.46 -8.44 -10.69
C SER A 826 -19.08 -8.68 -10.07
N PHE A 827 -18.02 -8.07 -10.60
CA PHE A 827 -16.66 -8.15 -10.06
C PHE A 827 -16.01 -6.76 -10.11
N PRO A 828 -15.14 -6.41 -9.15
CA PRO A 828 -14.30 -5.24 -9.29
C PRO A 828 -13.32 -5.47 -10.45
N LEU A 829 -13.48 -4.70 -11.54
CA LEU A 829 -12.50 -4.72 -12.63
C LEU A 829 -11.21 -4.10 -12.12
N ASN A 830 -10.11 -4.86 -12.16
CA ASN A 830 -8.79 -4.28 -11.95
C ASN A 830 -8.50 -3.32 -13.11
N PRO A 831 -7.98 -2.11 -12.83
CA PRO A 831 -7.70 -1.16 -13.88
C PRO A 831 -6.66 -1.74 -14.85
N PRO A 832 -6.95 -1.78 -16.16
CA PRO A 832 -5.94 -2.14 -17.14
C PRO A 832 -4.81 -1.10 -17.17
N ARG A 833 -3.58 -1.55 -17.43
CA ARG A 833 -2.45 -0.66 -17.72
C ARG A 833 -2.77 0.20 -18.94
N ARG A 834 -2.45 1.50 -18.83
CA ARG A 834 -2.45 2.40 -19.97
C ARG A 834 -1.08 2.45 -20.65
N PHE A 835 -1.07 2.63 -21.98
CA PHE A 835 0.17 2.72 -22.76
C PHE A 835 0.37 4.10 -23.36
N ARG A 836 1.61 4.58 -23.40
CA ARG A 836 1.99 5.79 -24.12
C ARG A 836 2.72 5.44 -25.42
N PRO A 837 2.32 5.98 -26.58
CA PRO A 837 2.99 5.69 -27.85
C PRO A 837 4.42 6.28 -27.89
N LEU A 838 5.29 5.68 -28.70
CA LEU A 838 6.71 6.05 -28.81
C LEU A 838 6.94 7.44 -29.44
N PHE A 839 6.08 7.85 -30.37
CA PHE A 839 6.28 9.06 -31.16
C PHE A 839 5.97 10.28 -30.29
N LYS A 840 7.04 10.88 -29.74
CA LYS A 840 7.04 12.20 -29.10
C LYS A 840 7.39 13.29 -30.11
#